data_AF-A0A7N6BJR1-F1
#
_entry.id   AF-A0A7N6BJR1-F1
#
_cell.length_a   1.000
_cell.length_b   1.000
_cell.length_c   1.000
_cell.angle_alpha   90.00
_cell.angle_beta   90.00
_cell.angle_gamma   90.00
#
_symmetry.space_group_name_H-M   'P 1'
#
loop_
_entity.id
_entity.type
_entity.pdbx_description
1 polymer ?
#
loop_
_entity_poly.entity_id
_entity_poly.type
_entity_poly.pdbx_seq_one_letter_code
_entity_poly.pdbx_strand_id
1 'polypeptide(L)'
;MDTPFAVSPLLFALLLSLHLHHHLLVWAAMDSCYDDEGAPSRCMPKFENIAFNRTVEVSNVCGSPPEDYCMQTGSTRSCHYCDASDTDLSHNASLLTDFHRNEEPTWWQSQSMYYGIQHPNSVNLTLHLGKAFEITYIRLKFYTSRPESFAIYKRTEEDGPWVPYQYYSASCKKTYRKEAKGYIRPGDDDERTALCTDEFSDISPLTGGNVAFSTLEGRPSAYNFDQSVLLQEWVTATDLLISLDRLNTFGDEFFKDAKVLRSYFYAISDFSVGGRCKCNGHASECVEGEHGGLVCSCQHHTVGADCQRCHPFYQDRPWARATGDSANECLKCNCSGRSDECVFDMEQYRSTGSGGRCVSCRDNTDGPHCERCRENHYRRSPEEPCLPCNCNIYGSVSLQCDVEGRCACRVGVTGEKCDTCRAGFHSLGPGGCRPCECDSSGSVDDCSPLDGRCHCRPNVEGQSCDRCKPGFFNLQQVNPAGCQPCFCFGHSLACSSSSHCAAVNITSDFTEGIVSASPAFSLSFWRVGSDFRMINNKADSTHLSNLLPPVVEKFLGHQVYSYGQPLFITFTSETPELLPNHITVLLQGSGITLSADLSPQTVFDHDPGLTPRISCMTNALFIFSSRLSPDTSQLAGVTLTSAVISSSPANHPAPWVETCSCPLGFAGQFCEQCAPGFTRKVPGRGPLSACVPCNCHQHGSCHPETGVCECSDFTTGMTCEHCLDGYYGNALIGTPADCQPCPCPDRSSCAQIVETGQVVCTNCPTGQTGMRCQMCEDGYYGDPLGQSGAVQPCERCDCNGNVDFNALGICDHITGRCLKCLGYTEGDHCQYCQQGFYGNALNQTAGQKCKPCSCNPAGTSGHVNDCHPQTGNCQCLRHVTGRDCSHCEAGFFNLQPGVGCERCKCNPIGSASPACHPVTGQCVCHAGVEGTLCDSCRVGFFGFSSRGCRACNCDPMGSISMQCHSNGTCQCRQGFVGYKCDKCELNYFHNRATHQCEECPVCYGLVKKRVSLKLVVRVCMRTVFLGHQNRTFLLSSHHDLLTKLIVTRLITFLSSLSSALSNVYLNKQQEASSSAHPITNIEHVKF
;
A
#
# COMPACT_ATOMS: atom_id res chain seq x y z
N MET A 1 -2.06 -38.91 77.16
CA MET A 1 -0.89 -38.47 77.93
C MET A 1 -0.53 -37.06 77.49
N ASP A 2 -1.02 -36.09 78.24
CA ASP A 2 -0.18 -35.11 78.93
C ASP A 2 0.65 -34.12 78.10
N THR A 3 -0.02 -33.02 77.74
CA THR A 3 0.40 -31.60 77.92
C THR A 3 1.66 -31.03 77.21
N PRO A 4 1.66 -29.71 76.87
CA PRO A 4 2.65 -29.11 75.98
C PRO A 4 3.82 -28.41 76.70
N PHE A 5 4.87 -28.10 75.93
CA PHE A 5 5.85 -27.05 76.28
C PHE A 5 5.51 -25.75 75.55
N ALA A 6 5.56 -24.62 76.26
CA ALA A 6 5.36 -23.28 75.71
C ALA A 6 6.70 -22.61 75.36
N VAL A 7 6.70 -21.78 74.31
CA VAL A 7 7.83 -20.91 73.93
C VAL A 7 7.35 -19.45 73.88
N SER A 8 8.23 -18.52 74.23
CA SER A 8 7.85 -17.14 74.63
C SER A 8 7.28 -16.27 73.48
N PRO A 9 6.20 -15.50 73.73
CA PRO A 9 5.54 -14.69 72.70
C PRO A 9 6.38 -13.52 72.17
N LEU A 10 7.43 -13.09 72.89
CA LEU A 10 8.32 -12.01 72.41
C LEU A 10 9.09 -12.39 71.13
N LEU A 11 9.48 -13.67 70.98
CA LEU A 11 10.13 -14.12 69.75
C LEU A 11 9.15 -14.14 68.57
N PHE A 12 7.91 -14.56 68.85
CA PHE A 12 6.83 -14.59 67.85
C PHE A 12 6.42 -13.18 67.43
N ALA A 13 6.40 -12.20 68.36
CA ALA A 13 6.12 -10.80 68.04
C ALA A 13 7.20 -10.16 67.16
N LEU A 14 8.50 -10.41 67.43
CA LEU A 14 9.58 -9.92 66.57
C LEU A 14 9.57 -10.57 65.19
N LEU A 15 9.32 -11.89 65.13
CA LEU A 15 9.18 -12.61 63.88
C LEU A 15 7.94 -12.17 63.10
N LEU A 16 6.82 -11.85 63.76
CA LEU A 16 5.66 -11.24 63.09
C LEU A 16 5.95 -9.83 62.59
N SER A 17 6.68 -8.98 63.33
CA SER A 17 7.01 -7.63 62.84
C SER A 17 7.94 -7.69 61.63
N LEU A 18 8.92 -8.61 61.64
CA LEU A 18 9.82 -8.85 60.49
C LEU A 18 9.08 -9.50 59.31
N HIS A 19 8.22 -10.50 59.54
CA HIS A 19 7.41 -11.08 58.46
C HIS A 19 6.36 -10.11 57.93
N LEU A 20 5.74 -9.26 58.74
CA LEU A 20 4.83 -8.22 58.22
C LEU A 20 5.59 -7.21 57.38
N HIS A 21 6.79 -6.76 57.79
CA HIS A 21 7.60 -5.87 56.95
C HIS A 21 8.04 -6.57 55.64
N HIS A 22 8.49 -7.82 55.68
CA HIS A 22 8.82 -8.57 54.45
C HIS A 22 7.63 -8.91 53.56
N HIS A 23 6.42 -9.15 54.11
CA HIS A 23 5.23 -9.37 53.30
C HIS A 23 4.60 -8.07 52.77
N LEU A 24 4.74 -6.95 53.48
CA LEU A 24 4.40 -5.61 52.97
C LEU A 24 5.33 -5.20 51.83
N LEU A 25 6.65 -5.34 52.02
CA LEU A 25 7.68 -5.04 51.00
C LEU A 25 7.58 -5.88 49.72
N VAL A 26 6.82 -7.00 49.73
CA VAL A 26 6.64 -7.89 48.57
C VAL A 26 5.22 -7.79 47.97
N TRP A 27 4.29 -7.05 48.59
CA TRP A 27 2.96 -6.76 48.03
C TRP A 27 2.78 -5.31 47.55
N ALA A 28 3.65 -4.36 47.92
CA ALA A 28 3.53 -2.96 47.51
C ALA A 28 4.06 -2.63 46.10
N ALA A 29 5.00 -3.42 45.57
CA ALA A 29 5.94 -2.99 44.52
C ALA A 29 5.41 -2.86 43.07
N MET A 30 4.11 -3.07 42.78
CA MET A 30 3.57 -2.96 41.41
C MET A 30 2.14 -2.37 41.30
N ASP A 31 1.38 -2.26 42.40
CA ASP A 31 0.03 -1.67 42.41
C ASP A 31 0.04 -0.13 42.42
N SER A 32 1.21 0.47 42.68
CA SER A 32 1.44 1.93 42.64
C SER A 32 2.29 2.31 41.42
N CYS A 33 2.00 3.48 40.83
CA CYS A 33 2.83 4.12 39.80
C CYS A 33 3.95 5.01 40.39
N TYR A 34 4.09 5.01 41.70
CA TYR A 34 5.11 5.75 42.44
C TYR A 34 5.70 4.83 43.51
N ASP A 35 7.01 4.86 43.69
CA ASP A 35 7.68 4.12 44.78
C ASP A 35 7.46 4.76 46.16
N ASP A 36 7.99 4.13 47.21
CA ASP A 36 7.88 4.61 48.60
C ASP A 36 8.56 5.98 48.84
N GLU A 37 9.42 6.44 47.92
CA GLU A 37 10.07 7.75 47.95
C GLU A 37 9.29 8.81 47.12
N GLY A 38 8.27 8.39 46.37
CA GLY A 38 7.41 9.23 45.54
C GLY A 38 7.95 9.46 44.12
N ALA A 39 8.99 8.74 43.68
CA ALA A 39 9.48 8.80 42.31
C ALA A 39 8.62 7.91 41.38
N PRO A 40 8.42 8.31 40.11
CA PRO A 40 7.57 7.57 39.17
C PRO A 40 8.19 6.21 38.81
N SER A 41 7.38 5.16 38.81
CA SER A 41 7.80 3.77 38.58
C SER A 41 6.78 3.02 37.72
N ARG A 42 7.22 2.01 36.95
CA ARG A 42 6.34 1.29 36.02
C ARG A 42 5.29 0.47 36.76
N CYS A 43 4.06 1.00 36.80
CA CYS A 43 2.85 0.29 37.18
C CYS A 43 2.20 -0.40 35.97
N MET A 44 1.50 -1.51 36.20
CA MET A 44 0.72 -2.20 35.17
C MET A 44 -0.61 -2.70 35.74
N PRO A 45 -1.70 -2.71 34.96
CA PRO A 45 -2.97 -3.26 35.44
C PRO A 45 -2.87 -4.74 35.79
N LYS A 46 -3.73 -5.15 36.72
CA LYS A 46 -3.83 -6.51 37.23
C LYS A 46 -4.09 -7.50 36.09
N PHE A 47 -3.55 -8.71 36.25
CA PHE A 47 -3.71 -9.79 35.28
C PHE A 47 -4.96 -10.59 35.60
N GLU A 48 -5.84 -10.77 34.62
CA GLU A 48 -7.18 -11.33 34.83
C GLU A 48 -7.64 -12.19 33.63
N ASN A 49 -8.75 -12.92 33.82
CA ASN A 49 -9.48 -13.52 32.71
C ASN A 49 -10.43 -12.46 32.11
N ILE A 50 -9.97 -11.75 31.09
CA ILE A 50 -10.68 -10.58 30.54
C ILE A 50 -11.98 -10.96 29.82
N ALA A 51 -12.18 -12.26 29.53
CA ALA A 51 -13.41 -12.80 28.96
C ALA A 51 -14.49 -13.12 30.01
N PHE A 52 -14.12 -13.26 31.28
CA PHE A 52 -15.03 -13.69 32.34
C PHE A 52 -16.23 -12.75 32.49
N ASN A 53 -17.43 -13.33 32.58
CA ASN A 53 -18.71 -12.61 32.68
C ASN A 53 -18.99 -11.62 31.53
N ARG A 54 -18.31 -11.74 30.38
CA ARG A 54 -18.64 -11.00 29.15
C ARG A 54 -19.50 -11.85 28.21
N THR A 55 -20.46 -11.21 27.54
CA THR A 55 -21.25 -11.83 26.47
C THR A 55 -20.41 -12.06 25.22
N VAL A 56 -20.31 -13.31 24.77
CA VAL A 56 -19.71 -13.69 23.49
C VAL A 56 -20.82 -13.72 22.44
N GLU A 57 -20.65 -13.03 21.31
CA GLU A 57 -21.56 -13.19 20.17
C GLU A 57 -21.19 -14.49 19.45
N VAL A 58 -22.18 -15.33 19.13
CA VAL A 58 -21.96 -16.60 18.43
C VAL A 58 -22.87 -16.72 17.21
N SER A 59 -22.31 -17.20 16.10
CA SER A 59 -23.07 -17.33 14.84
C SER A 59 -24.03 -18.51 14.82
N ASN A 60 -23.99 -19.39 15.83
CA ASN A 60 -24.82 -20.59 15.90
C ASN A 60 -24.98 -21.11 17.35
N VAL A 61 -26.17 -21.62 17.68
CA VAL A 61 -26.51 -22.25 18.97
C VAL A 61 -27.53 -23.36 18.69
N CYS A 62 -27.48 -24.48 19.42
CA CYS A 62 -28.56 -25.49 19.36
C CYS A 62 -29.86 -24.99 20.01
N GLY A 63 -30.97 -25.68 19.73
CA GLY A 63 -32.23 -25.46 20.45
C GLY A 63 -33.22 -24.47 19.82
N SER A 64 -32.97 -23.99 18.60
CA SER A 64 -33.92 -23.18 17.82
C SER A 64 -33.85 -23.47 16.31
N PRO A 65 -34.68 -24.39 15.78
CA PRO A 65 -35.65 -25.22 16.49
C PRO A 65 -34.99 -26.25 17.43
N PRO A 66 -35.69 -26.73 18.46
CA PRO A 66 -35.19 -27.79 19.35
C PRO A 66 -34.73 -29.05 18.61
N GLU A 67 -33.61 -29.65 19.04
CA GLU A 67 -32.94 -30.75 18.32
C GLU A 67 -32.45 -31.89 19.21
N ASP A 68 -32.44 -33.12 18.66
CA ASP A 68 -31.77 -34.27 19.27
C ASP A 68 -30.27 -34.25 18.95
N TYR A 69 -29.43 -34.21 19.99
CA TYR A 69 -27.98 -34.40 19.87
C TYR A 69 -27.53 -35.69 20.58
N CYS A 70 -26.36 -36.23 20.24
CA CYS A 70 -25.88 -37.48 20.86
C CYS A 70 -24.39 -37.45 21.20
N MET A 71 -24.04 -37.90 22.40
CA MET A 71 -22.65 -38.08 22.84
C MET A 71 -22.20 -39.53 22.64
N GLN A 72 -20.97 -39.72 22.17
CA GLN A 72 -20.36 -41.02 21.89
C GLN A 72 -19.19 -41.28 22.85
N THR A 73 -19.48 -41.95 23.97
CA THR A 73 -18.54 -42.17 25.06
C THR A 73 -17.97 -43.58 24.96
N GLY A 74 -16.96 -43.75 24.12
CA GLY A 74 -16.37 -45.07 23.82
C GLY A 74 -17.33 -45.93 23.01
N SER A 75 -17.80 -47.05 23.57
CA SER A 75 -18.72 -48.00 22.91
C SER A 75 -20.21 -47.72 23.15
N THR A 76 -20.55 -46.77 24.03
CA THR A 76 -21.94 -46.38 24.32
C THR A 76 -22.27 -45.01 23.75
N ARG A 77 -23.52 -44.86 23.31
CA ARG A 77 -24.05 -43.65 22.71
C ARG A 77 -25.30 -43.22 23.47
N SER A 78 -25.25 -42.06 24.11
CA SER A 78 -26.42 -41.42 24.72
C SER A 78 -26.92 -40.31 23.81
N CYS A 79 -28.23 -40.05 23.82
CA CYS A 79 -28.83 -38.95 23.07
C CYS A 79 -29.71 -38.14 24.01
N HIS A 80 -29.66 -36.83 23.85
CA HIS A 80 -30.27 -35.80 24.70
C HIS A 80 -30.93 -34.75 23.80
N TYR A 81 -31.69 -33.85 24.41
CA TYR A 81 -32.45 -32.81 23.71
C TYR A 81 -31.88 -31.44 24.05
N CYS A 82 -31.67 -30.60 23.05
CA CYS A 82 -31.33 -29.18 23.25
C CYS A 82 -32.54 -28.33 22.88
N ASP A 83 -32.96 -27.45 23.79
CA ASP A 83 -34.08 -26.52 23.61
C ASP A 83 -33.66 -25.16 24.18
N ALA A 84 -33.77 -24.09 23.39
CA ALA A 84 -33.38 -22.75 23.82
C ALA A 84 -34.43 -22.07 24.71
N SER A 85 -35.61 -22.68 24.89
CA SER A 85 -36.71 -22.17 25.72
C SER A 85 -36.78 -22.79 27.11
N ASP A 86 -36.09 -23.90 27.35
CA ASP A 86 -35.95 -24.55 28.66
C ASP A 86 -34.54 -24.28 29.21
N THR A 87 -34.44 -23.65 30.40
CA THR A 87 -33.14 -23.27 30.97
C THR A 87 -32.22 -24.46 31.18
N ASP A 88 -32.78 -25.61 31.55
CA ASP A 88 -32.03 -26.80 31.97
C ASP A 88 -31.55 -27.63 30.76
N LEU A 89 -32.06 -27.32 29.55
CA LEU A 89 -31.69 -27.91 28.27
C LEU A 89 -31.06 -26.90 27.29
N SER A 90 -30.80 -25.67 27.75
CA SER A 90 -30.25 -24.59 26.92
C SER A 90 -28.72 -24.52 27.01
N HIS A 91 -28.05 -24.45 25.86
CA HIS A 91 -26.60 -24.38 25.75
C HIS A 91 -26.14 -23.05 25.12
N ASN A 92 -26.59 -21.96 25.73
CA ASN A 92 -26.39 -20.59 25.22
C ASN A 92 -24.95 -20.07 25.37
N ALA A 93 -24.65 -18.94 24.71
CA ALA A 93 -23.31 -18.36 24.65
C ALA A 93 -22.75 -17.84 25.98
N SER A 94 -23.60 -17.56 26.98
CA SER A 94 -23.15 -17.13 28.31
C SER A 94 -22.43 -18.24 29.06
N LEU A 95 -22.63 -19.51 28.67
CA LEU A 95 -21.94 -20.70 29.18
C LEU A 95 -20.54 -20.92 28.56
N LEU A 96 -19.97 -19.88 27.96
CA LEU A 96 -18.56 -19.81 27.53
C LEU A 96 -17.68 -19.12 28.56
N THR A 97 -18.26 -18.20 29.34
CA THR A 97 -17.54 -17.18 30.14
C THR A 97 -18.04 -17.11 31.59
N ASP A 98 -18.86 -18.08 32.00
CA ASP A 98 -19.37 -18.25 33.37
C ASP A 98 -18.32 -18.82 34.33
N PHE A 99 -18.73 -19.11 35.56
CA PHE A 99 -17.84 -19.66 36.59
C PHE A 99 -17.69 -21.18 36.41
N HIS A 100 -16.86 -21.59 35.45
CA HIS A 100 -16.64 -22.99 35.11
C HIS A 100 -16.27 -23.87 36.34
N ARG A 101 -17.03 -24.95 36.55
CA ARG A 101 -16.74 -26.00 37.55
C ARG A 101 -16.45 -27.33 36.89
N ASN A 102 -15.44 -28.05 37.38
CA ASN A 102 -15.10 -29.38 36.86
C ASN A 102 -16.08 -30.49 37.31
N GLU A 103 -16.83 -30.28 38.39
CA GLU A 103 -17.79 -31.24 38.96
C GLU A 103 -19.16 -31.13 38.30
N GLU A 104 -19.56 -29.92 37.94
CA GLU A 104 -20.81 -29.56 37.26
C GLU A 104 -20.45 -28.71 36.02
N PRO A 105 -20.03 -29.33 34.90
CA PRO A 105 -19.58 -28.59 33.72
C PRO A 105 -20.75 -28.01 32.94
N THR A 106 -20.79 -26.68 32.84
CA THR A 106 -21.56 -25.92 31.85
C THR A 106 -20.88 -25.96 30.47
N TRP A 107 -21.64 -25.77 29.39
CA TRP A 107 -21.09 -25.57 28.04
C TRP A 107 -22.08 -24.87 27.10
N TRP A 108 -21.55 -24.04 26.20
CA TRP A 108 -22.21 -23.64 24.95
C TRP A 108 -22.12 -24.75 23.91
N GLN A 109 -23.13 -24.87 23.04
CA GLN A 109 -23.21 -25.90 22.01
C GLN A 109 -23.74 -25.36 20.67
N SER A 110 -23.05 -25.66 19.58
CA SER A 110 -23.56 -25.45 18.21
C SER A 110 -24.64 -26.46 17.86
N GLN A 111 -25.41 -26.17 16.81
CA GLN A 111 -26.22 -27.19 16.14
C GLN A 111 -25.34 -28.34 15.64
N SER A 112 -25.96 -29.51 15.43
CA SER A 112 -25.25 -30.69 14.94
C SER A 112 -24.96 -30.66 13.43
N MET A 113 -24.00 -31.48 12.99
CA MET A 113 -23.64 -31.65 11.57
C MET A 113 -24.84 -32.05 10.69
N TYR A 114 -25.88 -32.64 11.28
CA TYR A 114 -27.17 -32.90 10.63
C TYR A 114 -27.86 -31.62 10.11
N TYR A 115 -27.69 -30.49 10.79
CA TYR A 115 -28.18 -29.16 10.37
C TYR A 115 -27.19 -28.40 9.47
N GLY A 116 -26.11 -29.05 9.03
CA GLY A 116 -25.13 -28.47 8.11
C GLY A 116 -23.94 -27.77 8.77
N ILE A 117 -23.73 -27.95 10.08
CA ILE A 117 -22.52 -27.50 10.78
C ILE A 117 -21.35 -28.42 10.42
N GLN A 118 -20.73 -28.18 9.27
CA GLN A 118 -19.46 -28.74 8.80
C GLN A 118 -18.94 -27.91 7.62
N HIS A 119 -17.61 -27.93 7.43
CA HIS A 119 -16.91 -27.31 6.31
C HIS A 119 -17.66 -27.49 4.96
N PRO A 120 -17.99 -26.41 4.23
CA PRO A 120 -17.43 -25.05 4.33
C PRO A 120 -18.09 -24.12 5.37
N ASN A 121 -19.13 -24.54 6.07
CA ASN A 121 -19.81 -23.70 7.06
C ASN A 121 -19.00 -23.65 8.36
N SER A 122 -18.48 -22.49 8.74
CA SER A 122 -17.82 -22.26 10.03
C SER A 122 -18.81 -21.82 11.12
N VAL A 123 -18.41 -21.98 12.39
CA VAL A 123 -19.09 -21.36 13.52
C VAL A 123 -18.14 -20.35 14.16
N ASN A 124 -18.60 -19.09 14.24
CA ASN A 124 -17.81 -17.96 14.71
C ASN A 124 -18.21 -17.59 16.14
N LEU A 125 -17.22 -17.30 16.98
CA LEU A 125 -17.40 -16.77 18.34
C LEU A 125 -16.62 -15.46 18.48
N THR A 126 -17.31 -14.35 18.65
CA THR A 126 -16.75 -12.99 18.75
C THR A 126 -16.81 -12.49 20.19
N LEU A 127 -15.68 -12.08 20.74
CA LEU A 127 -15.55 -11.46 22.07
C LEU A 127 -15.06 -10.02 21.91
N HIS A 128 -15.94 -9.08 22.27
CA HIS A 128 -15.64 -7.64 22.31
C HIS A 128 -15.10 -7.24 23.68
N LEU A 129 -13.90 -6.64 23.73
CA LEU A 129 -13.27 -6.21 24.98
C LEU A 129 -13.58 -4.74 25.31
N GLY A 130 -13.99 -3.93 24.33
CA GLY A 130 -14.38 -2.52 24.49
C GLY A 130 -13.21 -1.58 24.89
N LYS A 131 -11.98 -2.10 24.83
CA LYS A 131 -10.69 -1.42 25.04
C LYS A 131 -9.58 -2.37 24.57
N ALA A 132 -8.39 -1.85 24.27
CA ALA A 132 -7.21 -2.66 24.02
C ALA A 132 -6.67 -3.35 25.29
N PHE A 133 -6.33 -4.64 25.16
CA PHE A 133 -5.68 -5.46 26.18
C PHE A 133 -4.38 -6.07 25.63
N GLU A 134 -3.43 -6.33 26.52
CA GLU A 134 -2.21 -7.09 26.23
C GLU A 134 -2.46 -8.56 26.57
N ILE A 135 -2.76 -9.36 25.54
CA ILE A 135 -3.14 -10.77 25.64
C ILE A 135 -1.89 -11.63 25.82
N THR A 136 -1.85 -12.39 26.91
CA THR A 136 -0.78 -13.36 27.19
C THR A 136 -1.14 -14.76 26.69
N TYR A 137 -2.39 -15.18 26.89
CA TYR A 137 -2.90 -16.44 26.31
C TYR A 137 -4.39 -16.39 25.98
N ILE A 138 -4.81 -17.25 25.05
CA ILE A 138 -6.20 -17.59 24.76
C ILE A 138 -6.38 -19.08 25.01
N ARG A 139 -7.42 -19.47 25.76
CA ARG A 139 -7.69 -20.84 26.17
C ARG A 139 -9.12 -21.23 25.81
N LEU A 140 -9.28 -22.40 25.20
CA LEU A 140 -10.57 -23.00 24.87
C LEU A 140 -10.61 -24.44 25.41
N LYS A 141 -11.56 -24.73 26.29
CA LYS A 141 -11.78 -26.06 26.86
C LYS A 141 -13.02 -26.70 26.26
N PHE A 142 -12.82 -27.58 25.28
CA PHE A 142 -13.90 -28.26 24.56
C PHE A 142 -14.57 -29.31 25.44
N TYR A 143 -15.90 -29.36 25.40
CA TYR A 143 -16.70 -30.40 26.04
C TYR A 143 -16.79 -31.65 25.15
N THR A 144 -16.91 -31.46 23.82
CA THR A 144 -16.71 -32.50 22.79
C THR A 144 -15.23 -32.61 22.36
N SER A 145 -14.97 -33.35 21.27
CA SER A 145 -13.66 -33.40 20.62
C SER A 145 -13.29 -32.06 19.98
N ARG A 146 -11.99 -31.79 19.90
CA ARG A 146 -11.45 -30.57 19.29
C ARG A 146 -11.70 -30.56 17.77
N PRO A 147 -11.84 -29.38 17.12
CA PRO A 147 -11.98 -29.27 15.67
C PRO A 147 -10.77 -29.83 14.92
N GLU A 148 -10.95 -30.34 13.69
CA GLU A 148 -9.82 -30.65 12.81
C GLU A 148 -9.13 -29.37 12.34
N SER A 149 -9.93 -28.33 12.04
CA SER A 149 -9.46 -27.00 11.67
C SER A 149 -10.23 -25.92 12.42
N PHE A 150 -9.50 -24.99 13.04
CA PHE A 150 -10.03 -23.74 13.58
C PHE A 150 -8.96 -22.64 13.56
N ALA A 151 -9.39 -21.39 13.64
CA ALA A 151 -8.52 -20.21 13.55
C ALA A 151 -8.89 -19.17 14.62
N ILE A 152 -7.87 -18.47 15.12
CA ILE A 152 -7.99 -17.35 16.05
C ILE A 152 -7.61 -16.09 15.28
N TYR A 153 -8.49 -15.09 15.29
CA TYR A 153 -8.28 -13.75 14.75
C TYR A 153 -8.40 -12.71 15.87
N LYS A 154 -7.82 -11.53 15.64
CA LYS A 154 -7.93 -10.36 16.53
C LYS A 154 -8.20 -9.08 15.74
N ARG A 155 -8.71 -8.06 16.42
CA ARG A 155 -8.56 -6.65 16.02
C ARG A 155 -7.61 -5.93 16.96
N THR A 156 -6.93 -4.90 16.47
CA THR A 156 -6.12 -3.98 17.29
C THR A 156 -6.82 -2.66 17.59
N GLU A 157 -7.89 -2.37 16.85
CA GLU A 157 -8.74 -1.18 16.89
C GLU A 157 -10.17 -1.63 16.59
N GLU A 158 -11.18 -0.99 17.19
CA GLU A 158 -12.57 -1.48 17.21
C GLU A 158 -13.18 -1.65 15.80
N ASP A 159 -13.02 -0.65 14.92
CA ASP A 159 -13.41 -0.71 13.50
C ASP A 159 -12.35 -1.39 12.58
N GLY A 160 -11.28 -1.93 13.16
CA GLY A 160 -10.13 -2.45 12.42
C GLY A 160 -10.39 -3.77 11.66
N PRO A 161 -9.54 -4.10 10.67
CA PRO A 161 -9.62 -5.38 9.97
C PRO A 161 -9.30 -6.56 10.91
N TRP A 162 -9.91 -7.72 10.66
CA TRP A 162 -9.58 -8.96 11.37
C TRP A 162 -8.20 -9.47 10.93
N VAL A 163 -7.22 -9.40 11.84
CA VAL A 163 -5.85 -9.89 11.66
C VAL A 163 -5.75 -11.32 12.20
N PRO A 164 -5.17 -12.29 11.46
CA PRO A 164 -4.99 -13.64 11.99
C PRO A 164 -3.99 -13.66 13.15
N TYR A 165 -4.34 -14.39 14.21
CA TYR A 165 -3.55 -14.53 15.43
C TYR A 165 -2.85 -15.90 15.48
N GLN A 166 -3.60 -16.97 15.24
CA GLN A 166 -3.08 -18.34 15.21
C GLN A 166 -3.98 -19.28 14.40
N TYR A 167 -3.40 -20.23 13.67
CA TYR A 167 -4.12 -21.28 12.96
C TYR A 167 -3.86 -22.66 13.57
N TYR A 168 -4.91 -23.48 13.64
CA TYR A 168 -4.82 -24.89 14.03
C TYR A 168 -5.47 -25.75 12.94
N SER A 169 -4.72 -26.64 12.30
CA SER A 169 -5.25 -27.56 11.29
C SER A 169 -4.35 -28.77 11.08
N ALA A 170 -4.93 -29.98 11.09
CA ALA A 170 -4.22 -31.18 10.62
C ALA A 170 -3.93 -31.11 9.09
N SER A 171 -4.53 -30.14 8.39
CA SER A 171 -4.40 -29.92 6.96
C SER A 171 -4.05 -28.45 6.61
N CYS A 172 -3.22 -27.77 7.43
CA CYS A 172 -2.78 -26.36 7.29
C CYS A 172 -2.65 -25.84 5.85
N LYS A 173 -1.92 -26.57 4.99
CA LYS A 173 -1.64 -26.15 3.61
C LYS A 173 -2.86 -26.20 2.69
N LYS A 174 -3.82 -27.09 2.98
CA LYS A 174 -5.08 -27.24 2.25
C LYS A 174 -6.15 -26.26 2.76
N THR A 175 -6.24 -26.08 4.08
CA THR A 175 -7.31 -25.27 4.70
C THR A 175 -6.95 -23.77 4.75
N TYR A 176 -5.74 -23.41 5.19
CA TYR A 176 -5.31 -22.02 5.39
C TYR A 176 -4.18 -21.55 4.46
N ARG A 177 -3.71 -22.41 3.54
CA ARG A 177 -2.57 -22.14 2.64
C ARG A 177 -1.27 -21.79 3.39
N LYS A 178 -1.12 -22.26 4.64
CA LYS A 178 0.07 -22.13 5.48
C LYS A 178 0.81 -23.47 5.56
N GLU A 179 2.14 -23.46 5.63
CA GLU A 179 2.88 -24.68 5.97
C GLU A 179 2.63 -25.07 7.43
N ALA A 180 2.64 -26.38 7.72
CA ALA A 180 2.50 -26.88 9.09
C ALA A 180 3.85 -26.76 9.83
N LYS A 181 3.82 -26.19 11.06
CA LYS A 181 4.98 -26.01 11.95
C LYS A 181 6.16 -25.27 11.30
N GLY A 182 5.88 -24.07 10.79
CA GLY A 182 6.91 -23.04 10.65
C GLY A 182 7.38 -22.55 12.04
N TYR A 183 8.67 -22.24 12.17
CA TYR A 183 9.25 -21.58 13.34
C TYR A 183 9.81 -20.22 12.92
N ILE A 184 9.65 -19.21 13.77
CA ILE A 184 10.16 -17.85 13.51
C ILE A 184 11.65 -17.84 13.84
N ARG A 185 12.48 -17.42 12.89
CA ARG A 185 13.93 -17.36 13.04
C ARG A 185 14.32 -16.00 13.64
N PRO A 186 15.37 -15.95 14.49
CA PRO A 186 15.99 -14.68 14.85
C PRO A 186 16.49 -13.98 13.57
N GLY A 187 15.87 -12.86 13.21
CA GLY A 187 16.17 -12.12 11.98
C GLY A 187 15.25 -12.39 10.78
N ASP A 188 14.11 -13.09 10.95
CA ASP A 188 12.99 -12.97 10.00
C ASP A 188 12.34 -11.57 10.17
N ASP A 189 11.94 -10.91 9.06
CA ASP A 189 11.56 -9.48 9.07
C ASP A 189 10.29 -9.13 9.87
N ASP A 190 9.39 -10.09 10.16
CA ASP A 190 8.15 -9.82 10.92
C ASP A 190 7.78 -10.94 11.93
N GLU A 191 8.20 -10.74 13.18
CA GLU A 191 7.81 -11.57 14.34
C GLU A 191 6.30 -11.53 14.65
N ARG A 192 5.48 -10.68 13.99
CA ARG A 192 4.00 -10.66 14.09
C ARG A 192 3.34 -11.67 13.15
N THR A 193 4.09 -12.58 12.54
CA THR A 193 3.53 -13.61 11.66
C THR A 193 2.70 -14.64 12.44
N ALA A 194 1.45 -14.86 12.03
CA ALA A 194 0.61 -15.96 12.48
C ALA A 194 1.03 -17.31 11.86
N LEU A 195 1.22 -18.32 12.71
CA LEU A 195 1.69 -19.66 12.36
C LEU A 195 0.51 -20.64 12.20
N CYS A 196 0.78 -21.84 11.66
CA CYS A 196 -0.18 -22.95 11.65
C CYS A 196 0.45 -24.23 12.22
N THR A 197 -0.26 -24.91 13.12
CA THR A 197 0.16 -26.16 13.75
C THR A 197 -0.97 -27.18 13.79
N ASP A 198 -0.62 -28.46 13.85
CA ASP A 198 -1.47 -29.64 13.93
C ASP A 198 -1.69 -30.14 15.37
N GLU A 199 -0.95 -29.60 16.34
CA GLU A 199 -0.81 -30.11 17.72
C GLU A 199 -2.13 -30.30 18.48
N PHE A 200 -3.13 -29.44 18.23
CA PHE A 200 -4.45 -29.54 18.85
C PHE A 200 -5.57 -29.96 17.89
N SER A 201 -5.23 -30.38 16.67
CA SER A 201 -6.18 -30.82 15.64
C SER A 201 -6.48 -32.31 15.68
N ASP A 202 -5.84 -33.10 16.53
CA ASP A 202 -6.18 -34.53 16.73
C ASP A 202 -7.50 -34.68 17.53
N ILE A 203 -8.30 -35.68 17.14
CA ILE A 203 -9.63 -36.00 17.69
C ILE A 203 -9.58 -36.46 19.15
N SER A 204 -8.42 -36.93 19.62
CA SER A 204 -8.19 -37.27 21.03
C SER A 204 -7.77 -36.04 21.85
N PRO A 205 -8.33 -35.80 23.05
CA PRO A 205 -9.39 -36.55 23.71
C PRO A 205 -10.80 -36.17 23.19
N LEU A 206 -11.74 -37.12 23.31
CA LEU A 206 -13.14 -36.95 22.87
C LEU A 206 -13.97 -36.02 23.75
N THR A 207 -13.51 -35.74 24.97
CA THR A 207 -14.12 -34.77 25.89
C THR A 207 -13.03 -34.07 26.70
N GLY A 208 -13.28 -32.84 27.15
CA GLY A 208 -12.34 -32.07 27.98
C GLY A 208 -11.07 -31.61 27.23
N GLY A 209 -11.11 -31.54 25.89
CA GLY A 209 -9.97 -31.16 25.06
C GLY A 209 -9.54 -29.71 25.33
N ASN A 210 -8.36 -29.54 25.95
CA ASN A 210 -7.83 -28.22 26.29
C ASN A 210 -6.92 -27.69 25.16
N VAL A 211 -7.25 -26.53 24.63
CA VAL A 211 -6.43 -25.73 23.71
C VAL A 211 -5.91 -24.52 24.48
N ALA A 212 -4.60 -24.26 24.39
CA ALA A 212 -3.98 -23.04 24.90
C ALA A 212 -3.07 -22.45 23.84
N PHE A 213 -3.33 -21.21 23.45
CA PHE A 213 -2.49 -20.40 22.58
C PHE A 213 -1.76 -19.37 23.43
N SER A 214 -0.44 -19.50 23.57
CA SER A 214 0.44 -18.51 24.19
C SER A 214 0.92 -17.53 23.12
N THR A 215 0.73 -16.23 23.33
CA THR A 215 0.95 -15.22 22.28
C THR A 215 2.43 -15.02 21.97
N LEU A 216 3.31 -15.10 22.97
CA LEU A 216 4.76 -14.89 22.89
C LEU A 216 5.56 -16.19 22.67
N GLU A 217 4.92 -17.35 22.68
CA GLU A 217 5.60 -18.64 22.53
C GLU A 217 6.23 -18.80 21.13
N GLY A 218 7.46 -19.30 21.08
CA GLY A 218 8.22 -19.49 19.85
C GLY A 218 8.73 -18.21 19.17
N ARG A 219 8.63 -17.03 19.81
CA ARG A 219 9.06 -15.74 19.23
C ARG A 219 10.43 -15.31 19.78
N PRO A 220 11.45 -15.07 18.93
CA PRO A 220 12.79 -14.70 19.36
C PRO A 220 12.83 -13.53 20.34
N SER A 221 12.15 -12.41 20.07
CA SER A 221 12.24 -11.20 20.90
C SER A 221 11.49 -11.26 22.24
N ALA A 222 10.84 -12.39 22.59
CA ALA A 222 10.00 -12.51 23.78
C ALA A 222 10.76 -12.25 25.10
N TYR A 223 12.06 -12.54 25.16
CA TYR A 223 12.89 -12.25 26.34
C TYR A 223 13.22 -10.75 26.51
N ASN A 224 12.98 -9.92 25.49
CA ASN A 224 13.20 -8.47 25.49
C ASN A 224 11.92 -7.72 25.09
N PHE A 225 10.77 -8.22 25.56
CA PHE A 225 9.43 -7.69 25.23
C PHE A 225 9.30 -6.19 25.50
N ASP A 226 9.88 -5.67 26.58
CA ASP A 226 9.81 -4.24 26.96
C ASP A 226 10.44 -3.30 25.91
N GLN A 227 11.37 -3.80 25.07
CA GLN A 227 11.99 -3.04 23.98
C GLN A 227 11.42 -3.40 22.59
N SER A 228 10.70 -4.52 22.46
CA SER A 228 10.19 -5.01 21.18
C SER A 228 8.78 -4.47 20.87
N VAL A 229 8.72 -3.32 20.19
CA VAL A 229 7.47 -2.69 19.74
C VAL A 229 6.61 -3.64 18.90
N LEU A 230 7.24 -4.45 18.03
CA LEU A 230 6.55 -5.46 17.21
C LEU A 230 5.80 -6.49 18.06
N LEU A 231 6.38 -6.93 19.18
CA LEU A 231 5.70 -7.87 20.08
C LEU A 231 4.64 -7.18 20.96
N GLN A 232 4.82 -5.90 21.29
CA GLN A 232 3.80 -5.10 22.00
C GLN A 232 2.54 -4.90 21.12
N GLU A 233 2.71 -4.66 19.82
CA GLU A 233 1.63 -4.72 18.83
C GLU A 233 1.05 -6.13 18.67
N TRP A 234 1.90 -7.16 18.69
CA TRP A 234 1.46 -8.55 18.56
C TRP A 234 0.53 -8.99 19.69
N VAL A 235 0.82 -8.63 20.95
CA VAL A 235 -0.06 -8.99 22.08
C VAL A 235 -1.29 -8.09 22.21
N THR A 236 -1.30 -6.90 21.59
CA THR A 236 -2.44 -5.97 21.64
C THR A 236 -3.67 -6.56 20.94
N ALA A 237 -4.83 -6.60 21.61
CA ALA A 237 -6.12 -6.85 20.96
C ALA A 237 -7.27 -6.04 21.60
N THR A 238 -8.22 -5.56 20.80
CA THR A 238 -9.51 -4.99 21.23
C THR A 238 -10.65 -6.01 21.15
N ASP A 239 -10.55 -6.94 20.20
CA ASP A 239 -11.59 -7.92 19.91
C ASP A 239 -10.92 -9.23 19.48
N LEU A 240 -11.58 -10.35 19.79
CA LEU A 240 -11.12 -11.69 19.43
C LEU A 240 -12.24 -12.45 18.70
N LEU A 241 -11.87 -13.16 17.64
CA LEU A 241 -12.77 -13.98 16.84
C LEU A 241 -12.20 -15.39 16.72
N ILE A 242 -12.95 -16.38 17.20
CA ILE A 242 -12.64 -17.80 17.02
C ILE A 242 -13.51 -18.33 15.88
N SER A 243 -12.90 -18.85 14.81
CA SER A 243 -13.57 -19.46 13.67
C SER A 243 -13.39 -20.98 13.73
N LEU A 244 -14.48 -21.73 13.92
CA LEU A 244 -14.48 -23.19 14.00
C LEU A 244 -14.85 -23.77 12.62
N ASP A 245 -13.85 -24.21 11.85
CA ASP A 245 -13.95 -24.33 10.39
C ASP A 245 -14.13 -25.77 9.87
N ARG A 246 -13.77 -26.80 10.67
CA ARG A 246 -14.04 -28.21 10.37
C ARG A 246 -14.10 -29.08 11.62
N LEU A 247 -15.16 -29.89 11.75
CA LEU A 247 -15.28 -30.92 12.79
C LEU A 247 -14.38 -32.12 12.49
N ASN A 248 -13.74 -32.66 13.53
CA ASN A 248 -13.10 -33.98 13.50
C ASN A 248 -14.16 -35.09 13.46
N THR A 249 -13.92 -36.13 12.68
CA THR A 249 -14.80 -37.29 12.53
C THR A 249 -14.01 -38.60 12.43
N PHE A 250 -14.68 -39.74 12.60
CA PHE A 250 -14.09 -41.07 12.43
C PHE A 250 -14.19 -41.62 10.99
N GLY A 251 -14.68 -40.83 10.03
CA GLY A 251 -14.94 -41.26 8.64
C GLY A 251 -16.28 -41.98 8.45
N ASP A 252 -17.11 -42.06 9.49
CA ASP A 252 -18.46 -42.64 9.47
C ASP A 252 -19.52 -41.67 8.91
N GLU A 253 -19.19 -40.37 8.79
CA GLU A 253 -20.07 -39.37 8.17
C GLU A 253 -20.31 -39.63 6.66
N PHE A 254 -19.42 -40.39 6.01
CA PHE A 254 -19.55 -40.81 4.61
C PHE A 254 -20.89 -41.51 4.31
N PHE A 255 -21.44 -42.26 5.27
CA PHE A 255 -22.70 -42.99 5.13
C PHE A 255 -23.94 -42.08 5.26
N LYS A 256 -23.77 -40.83 5.72
CA LYS A 256 -24.84 -39.83 5.93
C LYS A 256 -26.04 -40.32 6.76
N ASP A 257 -25.82 -41.24 7.69
CA ASP A 257 -26.86 -41.66 8.64
C ASP A 257 -27.23 -40.46 9.54
N ALA A 258 -28.52 -40.12 9.58
CA ALA A 258 -29.04 -39.01 10.38
C ALA A 258 -28.69 -39.13 11.88
N LYS A 259 -28.46 -40.34 12.39
CA LYS A 259 -27.91 -40.53 13.74
C LYS A 259 -26.44 -40.12 13.78
N VAL A 260 -25.57 -40.66 12.93
CA VAL A 260 -24.13 -40.32 12.91
C VAL A 260 -23.91 -38.81 12.78
N LEU A 261 -24.70 -38.11 11.96
CA LEU A 261 -24.62 -36.66 11.79
C LEU A 261 -25.09 -35.86 13.02
N ARG A 262 -25.89 -36.44 13.93
CA ARG A 262 -26.32 -35.83 15.21
C ARG A 262 -25.32 -36.04 16.36
N SER A 263 -24.21 -36.75 16.12
CA SER A 263 -23.14 -36.96 17.12
C SER A 263 -21.92 -36.07 16.94
N TYR A 264 -21.91 -35.21 15.93
CA TYR A 264 -20.84 -34.27 15.67
C TYR A 264 -21.36 -32.83 15.78
N PHE A 265 -20.82 -32.07 16.73
CA PHE A 265 -21.15 -30.68 17.04
C PHE A 265 -20.00 -30.04 17.84
N TYR A 266 -19.89 -28.72 17.79
CA TYR A 266 -18.94 -27.99 18.63
C TYR A 266 -19.58 -27.74 20.00
N ALA A 267 -18.83 -28.00 21.07
CA ALA A 267 -19.22 -27.62 22.43
C ALA A 267 -18.00 -27.15 23.22
N ILE A 268 -18.12 -26.01 23.89
CA ILE A 268 -17.03 -25.36 24.65
C ILE A 268 -17.54 -25.04 26.06
N SER A 269 -16.76 -25.43 27.07
CA SER A 269 -17.08 -25.34 28.50
C SER A 269 -16.35 -24.23 29.26
N ASP A 270 -15.31 -23.65 28.65
CA ASP A 270 -14.55 -22.51 29.19
C ASP A 270 -13.80 -21.84 28.03
N PHE A 271 -14.07 -20.56 27.79
CA PHE A 271 -13.34 -19.64 26.93
C PHE A 271 -12.68 -18.56 27.81
N SER A 272 -11.45 -18.85 28.24
CA SER A 272 -10.65 -17.95 29.07
C SER A 272 -9.61 -17.20 28.25
N VAL A 273 -9.50 -15.89 28.46
CA VAL A 273 -8.49 -15.04 27.83
C VAL A 273 -7.66 -14.38 28.92
N GLY A 274 -6.42 -14.83 29.08
CA GLY A 274 -5.50 -14.29 30.07
C GLY A 274 -4.78 -13.06 29.53
N GLY A 275 -5.01 -11.90 30.14
CA GLY A 275 -4.39 -10.64 29.72
C GLY A 275 -4.36 -9.59 30.81
N ARG A 276 -3.85 -8.41 30.46
CA ARG A 276 -3.96 -7.18 31.27
C ARG A 276 -4.45 -6.02 30.42
N CYS A 277 -5.12 -5.07 31.06
CA CYS A 277 -5.60 -3.84 30.42
C CYS A 277 -4.40 -3.03 29.84
N LYS A 278 -4.47 -2.58 28.58
CA LYS A 278 -3.31 -1.91 27.93
C LYS A 278 -3.20 -0.45 28.36
N CYS A 279 -2.23 -0.15 29.22
CA CYS A 279 -1.96 1.21 29.73
C CYS A 279 -0.50 1.68 29.55
N ASN A 280 0.26 0.99 28.70
CA ASN A 280 1.67 1.32 28.37
C ASN A 280 2.62 1.49 29.58
N GLY A 281 2.28 0.89 30.73
CA GLY A 281 3.05 0.99 31.95
C GLY A 281 2.86 2.30 32.75
N HIS A 282 1.82 3.08 32.44
CA HIS A 282 1.48 4.34 33.11
C HIS A 282 0.12 4.33 33.85
N ALA A 283 -0.44 3.16 34.16
CA ALA A 283 -1.58 3.03 35.09
C ALA A 283 -1.55 1.65 35.78
N SER A 284 -1.98 1.57 37.04
CA SER A 284 -2.16 0.31 37.79
C SER A 284 -3.59 -0.25 37.74
N GLU A 285 -4.55 0.49 37.18
CA GLU A 285 -5.94 0.03 37.03
C GLU A 285 -6.64 0.65 35.80
N CYS A 286 -7.76 0.03 35.44
CA CYS A 286 -8.70 0.52 34.43
C CYS A 286 -10.08 0.72 35.05
N VAL A 287 -10.77 1.78 34.64
CA VAL A 287 -12.03 2.26 35.19
C VAL A 287 -13.03 2.54 34.07
N GLU A 288 -14.32 2.57 34.38
CA GLU A 288 -15.34 3.01 33.42
C GLU A 288 -15.22 4.53 33.20
N GLY A 289 -15.01 4.93 31.95
CA GLY A 289 -14.95 6.33 31.54
C GLY A 289 -16.34 6.95 31.34
N GLU A 290 -16.40 8.29 31.29
CA GLU A 290 -17.64 9.09 31.24
C GLU A 290 -18.63 8.71 30.10
N HIS A 291 -18.16 8.03 29.07
CA HIS A 291 -18.92 7.63 27.89
C HIS A 291 -19.32 6.14 27.89
N GLY A 292 -19.11 5.40 28.98
CA GLY A 292 -19.54 4.00 29.15
C GLY A 292 -18.57 2.94 28.57
N GLY A 293 -17.32 3.31 28.29
CA GLY A 293 -16.25 2.41 27.86
C GLY A 293 -15.12 2.31 28.89
N LEU A 294 -14.37 1.21 28.89
CA LEU A 294 -13.25 1.00 29.82
C LEU A 294 -12.04 1.85 29.42
N VAL A 295 -11.39 2.53 30.37
CA VAL A 295 -10.27 3.45 30.15
C VAL A 295 -9.21 3.29 31.25
N CYS A 296 -7.93 3.52 30.94
CA CYS A 296 -6.86 3.51 31.95
C CYS A 296 -6.92 4.69 32.91
N SER A 297 -6.66 4.45 34.21
CA SER A 297 -6.47 5.51 35.21
C SER A 297 -5.06 6.12 35.10
N CYS A 298 -4.83 6.90 34.02
CA CYS A 298 -3.49 7.33 33.62
C CYS A 298 -2.76 8.22 34.63
N GLN A 299 -1.54 7.82 34.97
CA GLN A 299 -0.56 8.52 35.79
C GLN A 299 0.59 9.04 34.92
N HIS A 300 1.74 9.38 35.51
CA HIS A 300 2.94 9.81 34.77
C HIS A 300 2.73 11.02 33.84
N HIS A 301 1.70 11.83 34.10
CA HIS A 301 1.21 12.92 33.25
C HIS A 301 0.87 12.49 31.80
N THR A 302 0.45 11.23 31.63
CA THR A 302 -0.08 10.68 30.37
C THR A 302 -1.60 10.80 30.31
N VAL A 303 -2.19 10.76 29.12
CA VAL A 303 -3.63 10.79 28.87
C VAL A 303 -4.02 9.94 27.65
N GLY A 304 -5.31 9.71 27.45
CA GLY A 304 -5.86 8.89 26.37
C GLY A 304 -6.22 7.48 26.86
N ALA A 305 -7.02 6.75 26.06
CA ALA A 305 -7.60 5.47 26.47
C ALA A 305 -6.57 4.44 26.97
N ASP A 306 -5.37 4.43 26.36
CA ASP A 306 -4.25 3.52 26.62
C ASP A 306 -3.05 4.22 27.30
N CYS A 307 -3.24 5.45 27.80
CA CYS A 307 -2.17 6.34 28.25
C CYS A 307 -1.09 6.62 27.17
N GLN A 308 -1.51 6.61 25.90
CA GLN A 308 -0.63 6.57 24.72
C GLN A 308 -0.07 7.93 24.27
N ARG A 309 -0.30 8.99 25.05
CA ARG A 309 0.21 10.34 24.76
C ARG A 309 0.39 11.17 26.03
N CYS A 310 1.21 12.21 25.98
CA CYS A 310 1.38 13.13 27.09
C CYS A 310 0.18 14.08 27.27
N HIS A 311 -0.04 14.53 28.51
CA HIS A 311 -0.93 15.66 28.82
C HIS A 311 -0.46 16.92 28.06
N PRO A 312 -1.34 17.80 27.55
CA PRO A 312 -0.96 18.89 26.64
C PRO A 312 0.17 19.82 27.13
N PHE A 313 0.34 20.02 28.44
CA PHE A 313 1.40 20.86 29.02
C PHE A 313 2.66 20.09 29.46
N TYR A 314 2.74 18.80 29.17
CA TYR A 314 3.83 17.90 29.56
C TYR A 314 4.54 17.31 28.33
N GLN A 315 4.86 18.18 27.37
CA GLN A 315 5.48 17.84 26.09
C GLN A 315 6.97 18.23 26.02
N ASP A 316 7.70 18.22 27.15
CA ASP A 316 9.12 18.62 27.16
C ASP A 316 10.06 17.52 26.61
N ARG A 317 9.64 16.26 26.66
CA ARG A 317 10.30 15.12 25.99
C ARG A 317 9.25 14.32 25.20
N PRO A 318 9.63 13.53 24.18
CA PRO A 318 8.66 12.74 23.44
C PRO A 318 8.07 11.65 24.34
N TRP A 319 6.81 11.29 24.12
CA TRP A 319 6.16 10.18 24.83
C TRP A 319 6.87 8.86 24.54
N ALA A 320 7.03 8.02 25.56
CA ALA A 320 7.52 6.66 25.43
C ALA A 320 6.89 5.75 26.52
N ARG A 321 6.60 4.50 26.16
CA ARG A 321 6.12 3.45 27.06
C ARG A 321 7.09 3.25 28.25
N ALA A 322 6.56 3.05 29.45
CA ALA A 322 7.39 2.73 30.63
C ALA A 322 8.04 1.33 30.53
N THR A 323 9.31 1.23 30.89
CA THR A 323 10.11 -0.02 30.89
C THR A 323 10.43 -0.48 32.31
N GLY A 324 11.15 -1.60 32.48
CA GLY A 324 11.67 -2.00 33.79
C GLY A 324 12.68 -1.01 34.40
N ASP A 325 13.40 -0.25 33.56
CA ASP A 325 14.47 0.66 33.99
C ASP A 325 14.02 2.13 34.16
N SER A 326 12.88 2.52 33.60
CA SER A 326 12.39 3.91 33.59
C SER A 326 10.87 3.98 33.41
N ALA A 327 10.21 4.82 34.22
CA ALA A 327 8.78 5.12 34.08
C ALA A 327 8.43 5.92 32.82
N ASN A 328 9.43 6.55 32.17
CA ASN A 328 9.28 7.35 30.95
C ASN A 328 8.13 8.36 31.02
N GLU A 329 7.95 8.98 32.19
CA GLU A 329 6.90 9.95 32.47
C GLU A 329 6.98 11.19 31.57
N CYS A 330 5.82 11.79 31.31
CA CYS A 330 5.76 13.02 30.53
C CYS A 330 6.25 14.19 31.38
N LEU A 331 7.21 14.96 30.86
CA LEU A 331 7.88 16.05 31.56
C LEU A 331 7.21 17.40 31.28
N LYS A 332 7.02 18.19 32.33
CA LYS A 332 6.33 19.48 32.28
C LYS A 332 7.15 20.51 31.51
N CYS A 333 6.53 21.19 30.54
CA CYS A 333 7.17 22.28 29.82
C CYS A 333 7.53 23.45 30.74
N ASN A 334 8.76 23.93 30.65
CA ASN A 334 9.16 25.18 31.32
C ASN A 334 8.75 26.38 30.47
N CYS A 335 7.66 27.06 30.88
CA CYS A 335 7.15 28.27 30.22
C CYS A 335 7.24 29.52 31.09
N SER A 336 8.16 29.55 32.06
CA SER A 336 8.36 30.67 32.99
C SER A 336 7.09 31.14 33.75
N GLY A 337 6.06 30.28 33.85
CA GLY A 337 4.71 30.62 34.34
C GLY A 337 3.83 31.43 33.38
N ARG A 338 4.37 31.85 32.22
CA ARG A 338 3.73 32.77 31.28
C ARG A 338 3.00 32.07 30.13
N SER A 339 3.02 30.74 30.05
CA SER A 339 2.04 29.95 29.30
C SER A 339 1.67 28.66 30.06
N ASP A 340 0.48 28.14 29.77
CA ASP A 340 -0.05 26.87 30.26
C ASP A 340 -0.16 25.81 29.14
N GLU A 341 0.36 26.12 27.94
CA GLU A 341 0.34 25.25 26.75
C GLU A 341 1.73 25.19 26.09
N CYS A 342 2.09 24.03 25.54
CA CYS A 342 3.33 23.83 24.79
C CYS A 342 3.17 22.76 23.71
N VAL A 343 4.16 22.68 22.81
CA VAL A 343 4.31 21.64 21.79
C VAL A 343 5.75 21.11 21.82
N PHE A 344 5.94 19.84 21.49
CA PHE A 344 7.28 19.24 21.40
C PHE A 344 8.00 19.62 20.10
N ASP A 345 9.27 20.02 20.19
CA ASP A 345 10.17 20.25 19.07
C ASP A 345 11.42 19.36 19.15
N MET A 346 11.66 18.60 18.08
CA MET A 346 12.72 17.60 17.99
C MET A 346 14.12 18.19 17.76
N GLU A 347 14.25 19.39 17.19
CA GLU A 347 15.55 20.05 16.98
C GLU A 347 16.02 20.73 18.27
N GLN A 348 15.09 21.34 19.01
CA GLN A 348 15.31 21.89 20.34
C GLN A 348 15.68 20.78 21.34
N TYR A 349 14.97 19.65 21.32
CA TYR A 349 15.29 18.48 22.14
C TYR A 349 16.69 17.91 21.83
N ARG A 350 17.04 17.74 20.54
CA ARG A 350 18.37 17.26 20.10
C ARG A 350 19.53 18.16 20.51
N SER A 351 19.30 19.46 20.68
CA SER A 351 20.34 20.46 20.95
C SER A 351 20.47 20.84 22.43
N THR A 352 19.40 20.69 23.23
CA THR A 352 19.37 21.15 24.64
C THR A 352 18.96 20.08 25.65
N GLY A 353 18.36 18.97 25.20
CA GLY A 353 17.70 17.98 26.07
C GLY A 353 16.28 18.36 26.51
N SER A 354 15.79 19.56 26.17
CA SER A 354 14.43 20.04 26.41
C SER A 354 13.76 20.40 25.08
N GLY A 355 12.65 19.74 24.77
CA GLY A 355 11.90 19.90 23.52
C GLY A 355 10.65 20.78 23.69
N GLY A 356 10.29 21.16 24.91
CA GLY A 356 9.09 21.94 25.17
C GLY A 356 9.20 23.34 24.60
N ARG A 357 8.45 23.63 23.53
CA ARG A 357 8.22 24.99 23.03
C ARG A 357 6.86 25.48 23.49
N CYS A 358 6.86 26.53 24.29
CA CYS A 358 5.65 27.17 24.77
C CYS A 358 4.91 27.87 23.62
N VAL A 359 3.58 27.76 23.62
CA VAL A 359 2.71 28.50 22.70
C VAL A 359 1.96 29.59 23.47
N SER A 360 1.46 30.61 22.78
CA SER A 360 0.59 31.65 23.38
C SER A 360 1.17 32.37 24.62
N CYS A 361 2.48 32.66 24.63
CA CYS A 361 3.16 33.37 25.73
C CYS A 361 2.46 34.68 26.14
N ARG A 362 2.12 34.78 27.43
CA ARG A 362 1.47 35.95 28.05
C ARG A 362 2.47 37.08 28.34
N ASP A 363 1.97 38.20 28.87
CA ASP A 363 2.75 39.33 29.37
C ASP A 363 3.75 39.95 28.36
N ASN A 364 3.44 39.86 27.06
CA ASN A 364 4.31 40.26 25.95
C ASN A 364 5.69 39.57 25.96
N THR A 365 5.74 38.31 26.39
CA THR A 365 6.94 37.47 26.28
C THR A 365 6.97 36.67 24.98
N ASP A 366 8.16 36.15 24.66
CA ASP A 366 8.50 35.39 23.47
C ASP A 366 9.66 34.42 23.81
N GLY A 367 10.05 33.56 22.87
CA GLY A 367 11.08 32.55 23.04
C GLY A 367 10.50 31.17 23.44
N PRO A 368 11.27 30.09 23.28
CA PRO A 368 10.79 28.72 23.48
C PRO A 368 10.25 28.45 24.89
N HIS A 369 10.69 29.22 25.90
CA HIS A 369 10.30 29.08 27.31
C HIS A 369 9.57 30.33 27.84
N CYS A 370 9.05 31.18 26.94
CA CYS A 370 8.55 32.52 27.23
C CYS A 370 9.56 33.38 28.03
N GLU A 371 10.86 33.14 27.81
CA GLU A 371 11.94 33.61 28.68
C GLU A 371 12.39 35.04 28.38
N ARG A 372 12.15 35.54 27.17
CA ARG A 372 12.52 36.90 26.71
C ARG A 372 11.28 37.77 26.49
N CYS A 373 11.47 39.08 26.37
CA CYS A 373 10.40 39.95 25.87
C CYS A 373 10.23 39.75 24.36
N ARG A 374 8.99 39.86 23.90
CA ARG A 374 8.65 39.96 22.47
C ARG A 374 9.24 41.24 21.89
N GLU A 375 9.49 41.25 20.59
CA GLU A 375 10.02 42.43 19.90
C GLU A 375 9.24 43.71 20.24
N ASN A 376 9.97 44.83 20.31
CA ASN A 376 9.45 46.16 20.63
C ASN A 376 8.94 46.28 22.08
N HIS A 377 9.39 45.38 22.97
CA HIS A 377 9.15 45.42 24.41
C HIS A 377 10.46 45.25 25.19
N TYR A 378 10.45 45.64 26.47
CA TYR A 378 11.59 45.57 27.38
C TYR A 378 11.14 45.35 28.84
N ARG A 379 12.06 44.92 29.70
CA ARG A 379 11.90 44.80 31.17
C ARG A 379 13.27 45.00 31.83
N ARG A 380 13.32 45.42 33.10
CA ARG A 380 14.60 45.61 33.83
C ARG A 380 14.98 44.40 34.67
N SER A 381 14.00 43.66 35.17
CA SER A 381 14.20 42.36 35.84
C SER A 381 13.37 41.24 35.17
N PRO A 382 13.66 39.94 35.42
CA PRO A 382 12.84 38.83 34.91
C PRO A 382 11.42 38.75 35.52
N GLU A 383 11.27 39.33 36.71
CA GLU A 383 10.04 39.36 37.52
C GLU A 383 9.06 40.42 36.97
N GLU A 384 9.57 41.54 36.46
CA GLU A 384 8.77 42.59 35.81
C GLU A 384 8.08 42.10 34.51
N PRO A 385 6.88 42.61 34.19
CA PRO A 385 6.22 42.37 32.91
C PRO A 385 6.94 43.11 31.76
N CYS A 386 6.84 42.60 30.53
CA CYS A 386 7.43 43.25 29.37
C CYS A 386 6.61 44.48 28.94
N LEU A 387 7.19 45.66 29.18
CA LEU A 387 6.61 46.96 28.84
C LEU A 387 6.88 47.31 27.37
N PRO A 388 5.95 47.94 26.64
CA PRO A 388 6.16 48.32 25.25
C PRO A 388 7.16 49.47 25.12
N CYS A 389 8.07 49.38 24.16
CA CYS A 389 9.08 50.39 23.87
C CYS A 389 8.48 51.71 23.38
N ASN A 390 7.36 51.68 22.66
CA ASN A 390 6.67 52.85 22.09
C ASN A 390 7.60 53.79 21.29
N CYS A 391 8.59 53.23 20.58
CA CYS A 391 9.42 54.00 19.65
C CYS A 391 8.63 54.41 18.41
N ASN A 392 8.87 55.61 17.90
CA ASN A 392 8.17 56.11 16.72
C ASN A 392 8.65 55.40 15.45
N ILE A 393 7.74 54.68 14.77
CA ILE A 393 7.97 53.89 13.53
C ILE A 393 8.69 54.62 12.39
N TYR A 394 8.65 55.95 12.38
CA TYR A 394 9.24 56.82 11.36
C TYR A 394 10.50 57.52 11.85
N GLY A 395 10.58 57.80 13.15
CA GLY A 395 11.69 58.53 13.73
C GLY A 395 12.80 57.71 14.36
N SER A 396 12.55 56.45 14.75
CA SER A 396 13.57 55.58 15.32
C SER A 396 14.22 54.67 14.26
N VAL A 397 15.49 54.32 14.48
CA VAL A 397 16.28 53.42 13.63
C VAL A 397 15.76 51.99 13.76
N SER A 398 15.42 51.57 14.99
CA SER A 398 14.71 50.33 15.32
C SER A 398 13.53 50.64 16.23
N LEU A 399 12.53 49.76 16.25
CA LEU A 399 11.41 49.82 17.19
C LEU A 399 11.72 49.16 18.54
N GLN A 400 12.79 48.37 18.60
CA GLN A 400 13.35 47.87 19.85
C GLN A 400 14.13 48.99 20.57
N CYS A 401 13.86 49.12 21.87
CA CYS A 401 14.51 50.04 22.78
C CYS A 401 15.58 49.35 23.65
N ASP A 402 16.39 50.16 24.34
CA ASP A 402 17.32 49.66 25.36
C ASP A 402 16.60 49.19 26.64
N VAL A 403 17.37 48.64 27.60
CA VAL A 403 16.82 48.10 28.86
C VAL A 403 16.28 49.17 29.81
N GLU A 404 16.62 50.45 29.60
CA GLU A 404 15.99 51.56 30.31
C GLU A 404 14.64 51.96 29.70
N GLY A 405 14.48 51.79 28.39
CA GLY A 405 13.27 52.06 27.59
C GLY A 405 13.44 53.12 26.50
N ARG A 406 14.66 53.49 26.10
CA ARG A 406 14.96 54.59 25.17
C ARG A 406 15.14 54.13 23.73
N CYS A 407 14.79 54.99 22.79
CA CYS A 407 14.79 54.70 21.35
C CYS A 407 15.98 55.36 20.64
N ALA A 408 16.62 54.64 19.71
CA ALA A 408 17.69 55.19 18.88
C ALA A 408 17.10 56.00 17.70
N CYS A 409 17.35 57.30 17.63
CA CYS A 409 16.70 58.19 16.66
C CYS A 409 17.47 58.36 15.34
N ARG A 410 16.72 58.57 14.24
CA ARG A 410 17.26 58.88 12.91
C ARG A 410 17.79 60.31 12.82
N VAL A 411 18.63 60.58 11.82
CA VAL A 411 19.16 61.91 11.54
C VAL A 411 18.00 62.89 11.27
N GLY A 412 18.08 64.10 11.83
CA GLY A 412 17.01 65.10 11.76
C GLY A 412 15.88 64.92 12.80
N VAL A 413 15.86 63.82 13.56
CA VAL A 413 14.84 63.51 14.58
C VAL A 413 15.40 63.71 16.00
N THR A 414 14.52 63.88 16.99
CA THR A 414 14.86 63.95 18.42
C THR A 414 13.70 63.51 19.34
N GLY A 415 13.95 63.45 20.65
CA GLY A 415 13.02 62.98 21.69
C GLY A 415 13.30 61.54 22.15
N GLU A 416 12.98 61.20 23.42
CA GLU A 416 13.23 59.88 24.02
C GLU A 416 12.56 58.71 23.25
N LYS A 417 11.48 59.01 22.52
CA LYS A 417 10.73 58.09 21.64
C LYS A 417 10.89 58.41 20.15
N CYS A 418 11.77 59.35 19.80
CA CYS A 418 12.07 59.80 18.44
C CYS A 418 10.87 60.37 17.68
N ASP A 419 10.06 61.18 18.34
CA ASP A 419 8.75 61.65 17.89
C ASP A 419 8.73 63.09 17.34
N THR A 420 9.86 63.83 17.38
CA THR A 420 9.92 65.25 17.02
C THR A 420 11.01 65.59 15.99
N CYS A 421 10.73 66.53 15.09
CA CYS A 421 11.66 67.00 14.06
C CYS A 421 12.55 68.15 14.53
N ARG A 422 13.79 68.18 14.03
CA ARG A 422 14.73 69.30 14.19
C ARG A 422 14.43 70.41 13.18
N ALA A 423 14.62 71.67 13.58
CA ALA A 423 14.41 72.84 12.71
C ALA A 423 15.21 72.74 11.40
N GLY A 424 14.64 73.25 10.31
CA GLY A 424 15.12 73.05 8.93
C GLY A 424 14.62 71.74 8.28
N PHE A 425 13.94 70.88 9.04
CA PHE A 425 13.30 69.66 8.56
C PHE A 425 11.83 69.63 8.97
N HIS A 426 10.98 69.02 8.13
CA HIS A 426 9.55 68.89 8.32
C HIS A 426 9.07 67.43 8.22
N SER A 427 7.80 67.21 8.54
CA SER A 427 7.02 65.98 8.30
C SER A 427 7.77 64.66 8.53
N LEU A 428 7.78 64.19 9.78
CA LEU A 428 8.36 62.91 10.21
C LEU A 428 7.75 61.73 9.42
N GLY A 429 8.57 61.04 8.63
CA GLY A 429 8.17 59.91 7.79
C GLY A 429 9.23 58.79 7.75
N PRO A 430 9.09 57.76 6.89
CA PRO A 430 9.90 56.52 6.96
C PRO A 430 11.44 56.68 6.91
N GLY A 431 11.96 57.83 6.46
CA GLY A 431 13.39 58.16 6.47
C GLY A 431 13.87 58.94 7.69
N GLY A 432 12.98 59.34 8.60
CA GLY A 432 13.16 60.46 9.53
C GLY A 432 12.43 61.72 9.04
N CYS A 433 12.89 62.90 9.43
CA CYS A 433 12.34 64.18 8.95
C CYS A 433 12.99 64.61 7.62
N ARG A 434 12.23 65.28 6.75
CA ARG A 434 12.68 65.67 5.40
C ARG A 434 13.17 67.12 5.37
N PRO A 435 14.27 67.45 4.68
CA PRO A 435 14.67 68.84 4.46
C PRO A 435 13.66 69.55 3.53
N CYS A 436 13.60 70.87 3.59
CA CYS A 436 12.79 71.67 2.67
C CYS A 436 13.52 71.98 1.35
N GLU A 437 12.80 71.89 0.24
CA GLU A 437 13.32 72.05 -1.13
C GLU A 437 12.29 72.85 -1.97
N CYS A 438 12.48 74.16 -2.12
CA CYS A 438 11.56 75.07 -2.86
C CYS A 438 12.20 75.58 -4.17
N ASP A 439 11.46 75.59 -5.28
CA ASP A 439 11.95 76.05 -6.60
C ASP A 439 11.76 77.57 -6.78
N SER A 440 12.86 78.31 -6.97
CA SER A 440 12.88 79.77 -7.19
C SER A 440 12.15 80.29 -8.44
N SER A 441 11.81 79.40 -9.38
CA SER A 441 11.06 79.72 -10.60
C SER A 441 9.58 79.98 -10.28
N GLY A 442 9.01 79.18 -9.37
CA GLY A 442 7.59 79.21 -9.01
C GLY A 442 7.27 79.57 -7.56
N SER A 443 8.25 79.56 -6.66
CA SER A 443 8.11 79.92 -5.24
C SER A 443 8.24 81.42 -4.98
N VAL A 444 7.87 81.84 -3.76
CA VAL A 444 7.97 83.21 -3.26
C VAL A 444 8.76 83.31 -1.93
N ASP A 445 8.66 82.30 -1.05
CA ASP A 445 9.29 82.28 0.28
C ASP A 445 9.43 80.83 0.81
N ASP A 446 10.15 80.67 1.94
CA ASP A 446 10.52 79.42 2.62
C ASP A 446 9.32 78.54 3.10
N CYS A 447 9.64 77.33 3.58
CA CYS A 447 8.68 76.27 3.93
C CYS A 447 8.07 76.37 5.35
N SER A 448 6.93 75.68 5.54
CA SER A 448 6.34 75.42 6.86
C SER A 448 6.91 74.14 7.53
N PRO A 449 7.17 74.12 8.86
CA PRO A 449 7.77 72.97 9.55
C PRO A 449 6.82 71.78 9.79
N LEU A 450 5.51 71.94 9.59
CA LEU A 450 4.52 70.89 9.81
C LEU A 450 4.31 70.02 8.56
N ASP A 451 4.14 70.67 7.41
CA ASP A 451 3.78 70.06 6.12
C ASP A 451 4.84 70.28 5.02
N GLY A 452 5.81 71.19 5.20
CA GLY A 452 6.88 71.46 4.24
C GLY A 452 6.47 72.26 3.02
N ARG A 453 5.34 72.97 3.06
CA ARG A 453 4.79 73.63 1.88
C ARG A 453 5.47 74.96 1.57
N CYS A 454 5.89 75.14 0.31
CA CYS A 454 6.39 76.38 -0.25
C CYS A 454 5.24 77.23 -0.86
N HIS A 455 5.50 78.52 -1.11
CA HIS A 455 4.46 79.50 -1.48
C HIS A 455 4.47 79.83 -2.99
N CYS A 456 3.42 79.47 -3.75
CA CYS A 456 3.49 79.33 -5.23
C CYS A 456 2.80 80.41 -6.10
N ARG A 457 3.27 80.57 -7.35
CA ARG A 457 2.73 81.43 -8.43
C ARG A 457 1.38 80.93 -9.05
N PRO A 458 0.63 81.77 -9.80
CA PRO A 458 -0.79 81.51 -10.14
C PRO A 458 -1.14 80.25 -10.96
N ASN A 459 -0.45 79.97 -12.08
CA ASN A 459 -0.64 78.75 -12.88
C ASN A 459 0.38 77.64 -12.49
N VAL A 460 0.98 77.77 -11.31
CA VAL A 460 1.98 76.87 -10.75
C VAL A 460 1.38 76.15 -9.53
N GLU A 461 1.77 74.91 -9.31
CA GLU A 461 1.42 74.13 -8.12
C GLU A 461 2.60 73.23 -7.71
N GLY A 462 2.33 72.14 -6.97
CA GLY A 462 3.36 71.33 -6.32
C GLY A 462 3.76 71.86 -4.95
N GLN A 463 4.31 71.00 -4.10
CA GLN A 463 4.73 71.38 -2.74
C GLN A 463 5.93 72.35 -2.76
N SER A 464 6.79 72.20 -3.77
CA SER A 464 7.99 72.98 -4.05
C SER A 464 7.76 74.11 -5.07
N CYS A 465 6.53 74.31 -5.55
CA CYS A 465 6.17 75.24 -6.62
C CYS A 465 6.95 75.00 -7.93
N ASP A 466 7.16 73.74 -8.27
CA ASP A 466 8.05 73.24 -9.32
C ASP A 466 7.36 72.96 -10.67
N ARG A 467 6.02 72.99 -10.72
CA ARG A 467 5.23 72.43 -11.82
C ARG A 467 4.04 73.27 -12.25
N CYS A 468 3.68 73.16 -13.51
CA CYS A 468 2.45 73.74 -14.06
C CYS A 468 1.19 73.03 -13.52
N LYS A 469 0.08 73.76 -13.45
CA LYS A 469 -1.25 73.17 -13.22
C LYS A 469 -1.71 72.31 -14.41
N PRO A 470 -2.54 71.27 -14.20
CA PRO A 470 -3.04 70.41 -15.27
C PRO A 470 -3.74 71.20 -16.38
N GLY A 471 -3.52 70.81 -17.65
CA GLY A 471 -3.93 71.60 -18.80
C GLY A 471 -2.92 72.67 -19.23
N PHE A 472 -1.82 72.87 -18.49
CA PHE A 472 -0.77 73.85 -18.79
C PHE A 472 0.65 73.26 -18.77
N PHE A 473 1.56 73.85 -19.55
CA PHE A 473 2.97 73.46 -19.71
C PHE A 473 3.89 74.71 -19.83
N ASN A 474 5.19 74.49 -20.05
CA ASN A 474 6.21 75.54 -20.26
C ASN A 474 6.33 76.55 -19.08
N LEU A 475 6.79 76.08 -17.91
CA LEU A 475 7.09 76.92 -16.76
C LEU A 475 8.33 77.79 -17.02
N GLN A 476 8.19 79.12 -16.93
CA GLN A 476 9.31 80.06 -17.10
C GLN A 476 9.29 81.15 -16.04
N GLN A 477 10.46 81.50 -15.47
CA GLN A 477 10.59 82.57 -14.47
C GLN A 477 10.18 83.96 -15.00
N VAL A 478 10.25 84.16 -16.32
CA VAL A 478 9.81 85.39 -17.02
C VAL A 478 8.28 85.45 -17.20
N ASN A 479 7.58 84.31 -17.13
CA ASN A 479 6.12 84.28 -17.26
C ASN A 479 5.47 84.64 -15.90
N PRO A 480 4.78 85.78 -15.76
CA PRO A 480 4.21 86.20 -14.47
C PRO A 480 3.11 85.25 -13.96
N ALA A 481 2.47 84.48 -14.85
CA ALA A 481 1.51 83.45 -14.49
C ALA A 481 2.15 82.07 -14.28
N GLY A 482 3.37 81.83 -14.78
CA GLY A 482 4.06 80.53 -14.78
C GLY A 482 3.97 79.77 -16.10
N CYS A 483 2.78 79.32 -16.51
CA CYS A 483 2.58 78.31 -17.57
C CYS A 483 1.48 78.65 -18.62
N GLN A 484 1.49 77.94 -19.77
CA GLN A 484 0.69 78.12 -20.99
C GLN A 484 -0.18 76.88 -21.33
N PRO A 485 -1.36 76.99 -21.99
CA PRO A 485 -2.33 75.88 -22.12
C PRO A 485 -2.11 74.88 -23.29
N CYS A 486 -2.55 73.63 -23.11
CA CYS A 486 -2.48 72.49 -24.08
C CYS A 486 -3.65 72.44 -25.10
N PHE A 487 -3.51 71.64 -26.18
CA PHE A 487 -4.52 71.44 -27.24
C PHE A 487 -4.83 69.96 -27.58
N CYS A 488 -3.85 69.14 -27.93
CA CYS A 488 -3.90 67.66 -28.03
C CYS A 488 -5.14 67.02 -28.69
N PHE A 489 -5.69 67.64 -29.76
CA PHE A 489 -6.94 67.25 -30.44
C PHE A 489 -8.17 67.00 -29.52
N GLY A 490 -8.13 67.47 -28.27
CA GLY A 490 -9.15 67.18 -27.26
C GLY A 490 -9.13 65.76 -26.68
N HIS A 491 -8.13 64.93 -26.98
CA HIS A 491 -7.98 63.59 -26.40
C HIS A 491 -7.13 63.56 -25.12
N SER A 492 -6.37 64.62 -24.83
CA SER A 492 -5.62 64.77 -23.58
C SER A 492 -5.58 66.23 -23.10
N LEU A 493 -5.35 66.42 -21.80
CA LEU A 493 -5.02 67.69 -21.16
C LEU A 493 -3.62 67.67 -20.54
N ALA A 494 -2.85 66.61 -20.77
CA ALA A 494 -1.48 66.45 -20.29
C ALA A 494 -0.51 66.60 -21.47
N CYS A 495 0.16 67.75 -21.55
CA CYS A 495 1.16 68.03 -22.57
C CYS A 495 2.46 68.57 -21.96
N SER A 496 3.55 68.48 -22.70
CA SER A 496 4.87 69.00 -22.30
C SER A 496 5.59 69.69 -23.47
N SER A 497 6.57 70.54 -23.14
CA SER A 497 7.39 71.24 -24.13
C SER A 497 8.25 70.26 -24.93
N SER A 498 8.14 70.31 -26.26
CA SER A 498 8.93 69.48 -27.17
C SER A 498 10.40 69.92 -27.21
N SER A 499 11.31 68.99 -26.94
CA SER A 499 12.77 69.17 -27.01
C SER A 499 13.36 68.92 -28.41
N HIS A 500 12.56 68.41 -29.34
CA HIS A 500 13.00 68.00 -30.69
C HIS A 500 12.60 69.00 -31.79
N CYS A 501 11.86 70.05 -31.43
CA CYS A 501 11.47 71.13 -32.32
C CYS A 501 12.39 72.33 -32.10
N ALA A 502 12.94 72.87 -33.17
CA ALA A 502 13.79 74.06 -33.15
C ALA A 502 13.02 75.29 -33.65
N ALA A 503 13.27 76.43 -33.00
CA ALA A 503 12.71 77.73 -33.36
C ALA A 503 13.24 78.20 -34.72
N VAL A 504 12.34 78.57 -35.64
CA VAL A 504 12.69 79.16 -36.94
C VAL A 504 11.78 80.34 -37.27
N ASN A 505 12.36 81.39 -37.83
CA ASN A 505 11.62 82.57 -38.28
C ASN A 505 11.48 82.54 -39.80
N ILE A 506 10.25 82.48 -40.30
CA ILE A 506 9.91 82.52 -41.72
C ILE A 506 9.84 84.00 -42.13
N THR A 507 10.83 84.48 -42.88
CA THR A 507 11.03 85.91 -43.20
C THR A 507 10.83 86.25 -44.68
N SER A 508 10.39 87.48 -44.91
CA SER A 508 10.18 88.12 -46.21
C SER A 508 10.45 89.62 -46.08
N ASP A 509 11.39 90.19 -46.84
CA ASP A 509 11.76 91.61 -46.82
C ASP A 509 11.37 92.38 -48.12
N PHE A 510 10.92 91.65 -49.14
CA PHE A 510 10.43 92.16 -50.44
C PHE A 510 11.47 92.88 -51.32
N THR A 511 12.77 92.80 -51.01
CA THR A 511 13.82 93.50 -51.78
C THR A 511 14.32 92.72 -53.01
N GLU A 512 14.37 91.38 -52.94
CA GLU A 512 14.92 90.56 -54.02
C GLU A 512 13.90 90.30 -55.14
N GLY A 513 14.15 90.91 -56.30
CA GLY A 513 13.51 90.60 -57.57
C GLY A 513 14.48 89.92 -58.55
N ILE A 514 13.91 89.11 -59.45
CA ILE A 514 14.58 88.41 -60.58
C ILE A 514 15.44 87.20 -60.14
N VAL A 515 14.79 86.05 -60.07
CA VAL A 515 15.42 84.72 -60.12
C VAL A 515 16.21 84.56 -61.42
N SER A 516 17.41 83.97 -61.36
CA SER A 516 18.16 83.50 -62.54
C SER A 516 17.51 82.24 -63.14
N ALA A 517 16.37 82.42 -63.80
CA ALA A 517 15.54 81.34 -64.32
C ALA A 517 16.18 80.64 -65.54
N SER A 518 16.89 79.54 -65.28
CA SER A 518 17.15 78.50 -66.30
C SER A 518 15.84 77.81 -66.70
N PRO A 519 15.70 77.38 -67.97
CA PRO A 519 14.75 78.11 -68.82
C PRO A 519 13.36 77.46 -68.93
N ALA A 520 12.38 78.04 -68.23
CA ALA A 520 10.97 77.97 -68.59
C ALA A 520 10.31 79.34 -68.33
N PHE A 521 9.83 79.97 -69.39
CA PHE A 521 9.27 81.34 -69.45
C PHE A 521 10.25 82.49 -69.20
N SER A 522 10.10 83.53 -70.04
CA SER A 522 10.79 84.81 -69.97
C SER A 522 9.73 85.91 -70.01
N LEU A 523 9.82 86.87 -69.10
CA LEU A 523 9.05 88.11 -69.12
C LEU A 523 9.98 89.27 -68.78
N SER A 524 9.93 90.32 -69.60
CA SER A 524 10.85 91.45 -69.55
C SER A 524 10.10 92.77 -69.44
N PHE A 525 10.38 93.52 -68.38
CA PHE A 525 9.93 94.90 -68.23
C PHE A 525 11.09 95.81 -67.82
N TRP A 526 11.01 97.06 -68.27
CA TRP A 526 12.15 97.93 -68.50
C TRP A 526 12.04 99.21 -67.67
N ARG A 527 13.17 99.71 -67.16
CA ARG A 527 13.20 100.96 -66.37
C ARG A 527 13.39 102.17 -67.29
N VAL A 528 12.44 103.09 -67.28
CA VAL A 528 12.60 104.45 -67.80
C VAL A 528 12.28 105.42 -66.67
N GLY A 529 13.31 106.05 -66.11
CA GLY A 529 13.16 107.02 -65.02
C GLY A 529 13.06 106.41 -63.60
N SER A 530 12.53 107.23 -62.69
CA SER A 530 12.68 107.08 -61.23
C SER A 530 11.38 107.24 -60.44
N ASP A 531 10.21 107.17 -61.08
CA ASP A 531 8.90 107.24 -60.42
C ASP A 531 8.08 105.97 -60.68
N PHE A 532 7.34 105.51 -59.66
CA PHE A 532 6.26 104.53 -59.82
C PHE A 532 4.92 105.19 -59.51
N ARG A 533 3.97 105.08 -60.44
CA ARG A 533 2.55 105.44 -60.25
C ARG A 533 1.68 104.36 -60.86
N MET A 534 0.54 104.08 -60.23
CA MET A 534 -0.57 103.33 -60.86
C MET A 534 -1.88 104.07 -60.68
N ILE A 535 -2.70 104.07 -61.74
CA ILE A 535 -3.95 104.82 -61.82
C ILE A 535 -5.10 103.92 -61.38
N ASN A 536 -5.98 104.46 -60.53
CA ASN A 536 -7.24 103.82 -60.17
C ASN A 536 -8.26 104.01 -61.31
N ASN A 537 -8.70 102.93 -61.96
CA ASN A 537 -9.79 102.98 -62.94
C ASN A 537 -10.60 101.67 -62.98
N LYS A 538 -11.86 101.76 -63.43
CA LYS A 538 -12.89 100.72 -63.31
C LYS A 538 -12.97 99.80 -64.54
N ALA A 539 -13.39 98.56 -64.28
CA ALA A 539 -13.69 97.49 -65.26
C ALA A 539 -12.46 96.97 -66.04
N ASP A 540 -12.46 95.73 -66.54
CA ASP A 540 -13.55 94.74 -66.60
C ASP A 540 -13.12 93.34 -66.08
N SER A 541 -14.03 92.38 -66.16
CA SER A 541 -13.91 91.01 -65.64
C SER A 541 -12.91 90.12 -66.39
N THR A 542 -12.47 89.05 -65.70
CA THR A 542 -11.66 87.90 -66.16
C THR A 542 -10.20 88.16 -66.58
N HIS A 543 -9.34 87.18 -66.27
CA HIS A 543 -7.90 87.12 -66.58
C HIS A 543 -6.98 88.23 -66.03
N LEU A 544 -6.93 88.33 -64.70
CA LEU A 544 -5.77 88.88 -63.98
C LEU A 544 -5.38 87.98 -62.79
N SER A 545 -5.15 86.70 -63.11
CA SER A 545 -4.42 85.77 -62.24
C SER A 545 -2.93 86.12 -62.20
N ASN A 546 -2.32 86.03 -61.02
CA ASN A 546 -0.87 85.96 -60.80
C ASN A 546 -0.05 87.25 -61.10
N LEU A 547 -0.30 88.32 -60.34
CA LEU A 547 0.71 89.36 -60.05
C LEU A 547 0.74 89.70 -58.55
N LEU A 548 0.98 88.69 -57.72
CA LEU A 548 1.54 88.85 -56.37
C LEU A 548 3.07 88.67 -56.44
N PRO A 549 3.88 89.32 -55.59
CA PRO A 549 5.31 89.06 -55.52
C PRO A 549 5.62 87.59 -55.16
N PRO A 550 6.75 87.01 -55.59
CA PRO A 550 7.07 85.57 -55.41
C PRO A 550 7.23 85.07 -53.96
N VAL A 551 7.02 85.93 -52.95
CA VAL A 551 7.43 85.69 -51.56
C VAL A 551 6.29 85.17 -50.67
N VAL A 552 5.06 85.11 -51.19
CA VAL A 552 3.84 84.74 -50.44
C VAL A 552 3.72 83.22 -50.19
N GLU A 553 4.27 82.38 -51.08
CA GLU A 553 4.15 80.91 -50.95
C GLU A 553 4.79 80.33 -49.68
N LYS A 554 5.81 81.01 -49.12
CA LYS A 554 6.55 80.59 -47.92
C LYS A 554 5.68 80.35 -46.66
N PHE A 555 4.45 80.87 -46.65
CA PHE A 555 3.55 80.85 -45.49
C PHE A 555 2.36 79.88 -45.64
N LEU A 556 2.31 79.10 -46.73
CA LEU A 556 1.25 78.12 -46.99
C LEU A 556 1.53 76.75 -46.33
N GLY A 557 0.51 75.90 -46.20
CA GLY A 557 0.64 74.51 -45.75
C GLY A 557 0.18 74.22 -44.31
N HIS A 558 0.58 73.06 -43.77
CA HIS A 558 0.15 72.55 -42.46
C HIS A 558 0.97 73.16 -41.30
N GLN A 559 0.77 74.45 -41.06
CA GLN A 559 1.58 75.30 -40.17
C GLN A 559 1.24 75.16 -38.66
N VAL A 560 0.91 73.95 -38.19
CA VAL A 560 0.50 73.69 -36.78
C VAL A 560 1.59 74.08 -35.76
N TYR A 561 2.86 73.96 -36.13
CA TYR A 561 4.00 74.34 -35.27
C TYR A 561 4.19 75.87 -35.08
N SER A 562 3.41 76.69 -35.80
CA SER A 562 3.39 78.16 -35.67
C SER A 562 2.32 78.66 -34.68
N TYR A 563 1.56 77.76 -34.04
CA TYR A 563 0.40 78.13 -33.24
C TYR A 563 0.76 79.02 -32.03
N GLY A 564 0.02 80.12 -31.88
CA GLY A 564 0.19 81.09 -30.79
C GLY A 564 1.45 81.97 -30.85
N GLN A 565 2.28 81.83 -31.88
CA GLN A 565 3.55 82.56 -32.01
C GLN A 565 3.42 83.94 -32.67
N PRO A 566 4.37 84.86 -32.42
CA PRO A 566 4.31 86.22 -32.96
C PRO A 566 4.61 86.27 -34.47
N LEU A 567 3.93 87.24 -35.09
CA LEU A 567 4.02 87.69 -36.46
C LEU A 567 4.34 89.19 -36.43
N PHE A 568 5.45 89.56 -37.07
CA PHE A 568 5.87 90.96 -37.23
C PHE A 568 5.62 91.43 -38.67
N ILE A 569 5.13 92.66 -38.83
CA ILE A 569 4.88 93.31 -40.12
C ILE A 569 5.45 94.73 -40.06
N THR A 570 6.37 95.06 -40.98
CA THR A 570 7.18 96.30 -40.92
C THR A 570 6.95 97.18 -42.15
N PHE A 571 6.81 98.49 -41.92
CA PHE A 571 6.58 99.53 -42.92
C PHE A 571 7.65 100.63 -42.84
N THR A 572 7.88 101.33 -43.95
CA THR A 572 8.87 102.41 -44.11
C THR A 572 8.27 103.62 -44.83
N SER A 573 8.82 104.81 -44.58
CA SER A 573 8.50 106.04 -45.32
C SER A 573 9.72 106.97 -45.38
N GLU A 574 9.62 108.06 -46.14
CA GLU A 574 10.66 109.09 -46.25
C GLU A 574 10.67 110.03 -45.03
N THR A 575 9.51 110.30 -44.42
CA THR A 575 9.39 111.07 -43.16
C THR A 575 8.51 110.33 -42.14
N PRO A 576 8.67 110.57 -40.82
CA PRO A 576 7.93 109.81 -39.79
C PRO A 576 6.43 110.07 -39.81
N GLU A 577 6.03 111.26 -40.25
CA GLU A 577 4.65 111.77 -40.33
C GLU A 577 3.78 111.04 -41.37
N LEU A 578 4.42 110.26 -42.24
CA LEU A 578 3.83 109.60 -43.40
C LEU A 578 3.70 108.07 -43.23
N LEU A 579 3.90 107.55 -42.02
CA LEU A 579 3.72 106.14 -41.68
C LEU A 579 2.25 105.82 -41.28
N PRO A 580 1.78 104.58 -41.50
CA PRO A 580 0.39 104.21 -41.26
C PRO A 580 0.06 104.06 -39.76
N ASN A 581 -0.91 104.85 -39.27
CA ASN A 581 -1.36 104.80 -37.88
C ASN A 581 -2.31 103.62 -37.54
N HIS A 582 -2.90 102.98 -38.56
CA HIS A 582 -3.80 101.82 -38.41
C HIS A 582 -3.58 100.85 -39.58
N ILE A 583 -3.54 99.54 -39.28
CA ILE A 583 -3.30 98.47 -40.27
C ILE A 583 -4.27 97.31 -40.00
N THR A 584 -4.99 96.82 -41.01
CA THR A 584 -5.87 95.64 -40.91
C THR A 584 -5.28 94.46 -41.68
N VAL A 585 -5.32 93.27 -41.09
CA VAL A 585 -4.82 92.01 -41.68
C VAL A 585 -5.96 91.01 -41.85
N LEU A 586 -5.98 90.33 -43.01
CA LEU A 586 -6.99 89.33 -43.37
C LEU A 586 -6.35 87.95 -43.56
N LEU A 587 -7.08 86.94 -43.09
CA LEU A 587 -6.59 85.62 -42.70
C LEU A 587 -7.50 84.55 -43.33
N GLN A 588 -6.99 83.54 -44.05
CA GLN A 588 -7.85 82.60 -44.79
C GLN A 588 -7.22 81.20 -44.96
N GLY A 589 -8.01 80.14 -44.72
CA GLY A 589 -7.56 78.74 -44.85
C GLY A 589 -8.66 77.71 -44.59
N SER A 590 -8.56 76.52 -45.18
CA SER A 590 -9.49 75.38 -44.98
C SER A 590 -10.99 75.70 -45.14
N GLY A 591 -11.34 76.69 -45.96
CA GLY A 591 -12.72 77.16 -46.18
C GLY A 591 -13.21 78.25 -45.20
N ILE A 592 -12.36 78.73 -44.30
CA ILE A 592 -12.66 79.71 -43.25
C ILE A 592 -11.87 81.01 -43.51
N THR A 593 -12.44 82.17 -43.13
CA THR A 593 -11.84 83.51 -43.31
C THR A 593 -12.02 84.34 -42.03
N LEU A 594 -10.99 85.11 -41.64
CA LEU A 594 -10.90 85.91 -40.40
C LEU A 594 -10.20 87.27 -40.66
N SER A 595 -10.33 88.24 -39.75
CA SER A 595 -9.75 89.58 -39.88
C SER A 595 -9.38 90.20 -38.52
N ALA A 596 -8.29 90.95 -38.44
CA ALA A 596 -7.83 91.63 -37.22
C ALA A 596 -7.15 92.98 -37.50
N ASP A 597 -7.34 93.96 -36.60
CA ASP A 597 -6.69 95.27 -36.64
C ASP A 597 -5.42 95.30 -35.76
N LEU A 598 -4.41 96.03 -36.21
CA LEU A 598 -3.09 96.17 -35.59
C LEU A 598 -2.79 97.63 -35.20
N SER A 599 -2.21 97.81 -34.02
CA SER A 599 -1.66 99.07 -33.52
C SER A 599 -0.14 99.13 -33.74
N PRO A 600 0.40 100.25 -34.27
CA PRO A 600 1.83 100.36 -34.56
C PRO A 600 2.69 100.56 -33.31
N GLN A 601 3.88 99.95 -33.31
CA GLN A 601 4.95 100.29 -32.37
C GLN A 601 6.03 101.12 -33.09
N THR A 602 6.22 102.35 -32.62
CA THR A 602 7.25 103.28 -33.12
C THR A 602 8.60 102.95 -32.49
N VAL A 603 9.51 102.35 -33.27
CA VAL A 603 10.90 102.15 -32.87
C VAL A 603 11.73 103.31 -33.40
N PHE A 604 11.96 104.32 -32.54
CA PHE A 604 12.96 105.36 -32.80
C PHE A 604 14.33 104.82 -32.43
N ASP A 605 15.02 104.22 -33.41
CA ASP A 605 16.43 103.87 -33.26
C ASP A 605 17.29 105.14 -33.42
N HIS A 606 18.23 105.36 -32.50
CA HIS A 606 18.80 106.69 -32.26
C HIS A 606 20.18 106.87 -32.92
N ASP A 607 20.25 106.68 -34.24
CA ASP A 607 21.45 106.89 -35.06
C ASP A 607 21.12 107.73 -36.32
N PRO A 608 21.78 108.89 -36.56
CA PRO A 608 21.33 109.88 -37.54
C PRO A 608 21.76 109.55 -38.98
N GLY A 609 21.17 108.50 -39.57
CA GLY A 609 21.51 108.08 -40.94
C GLY A 609 20.50 107.23 -41.73
N LEU A 610 19.36 106.83 -41.17
CA LEU A 610 18.43 105.88 -41.80
C LEU A 610 16.96 106.36 -41.85
N THR A 611 16.21 105.85 -42.82
CA THR A 611 14.80 106.19 -43.05
C THR A 611 13.87 105.62 -41.98
N PRO A 612 12.83 106.36 -41.56
CA PRO A 612 11.96 105.96 -40.46
C PRO A 612 11.15 104.69 -40.75
N ARG A 613 11.04 103.83 -39.73
CA ARG A 613 10.35 102.54 -39.78
C ARG A 613 9.32 102.41 -38.66
N ILE A 614 8.24 101.68 -38.92
CA ILE A 614 7.29 101.20 -37.91
C ILE A 614 7.14 99.69 -38.06
N SER A 615 7.00 98.97 -36.95
CA SER A 615 6.66 97.55 -36.95
C SER A 615 5.44 97.28 -36.09
N CYS A 616 4.60 96.35 -36.53
CA CYS A 616 3.43 95.86 -35.81
C CYS A 616 3.65 94.39 -35.45
N MET A 617 3.20 93.98 -34.26
CA MET A 617 3.25 92.59 -33.81
C MET A 617 1.84 92.08 -33.50
N THR A 618 1.56 90.84 -33.88
CA THR A 618 0.33 90.09 -33.51
C THR A 618 0.65 88.61 -33.40
N ASN A 619 -0.26 87.76 -32.89
CA ASN A 619 -0.06 86.32 -32.87
C ASN A 619 -0.78 85.65 -34.06
N ALA A 620 -0.17 84.63 -34.65
CA ALA A 620 -0.57 84.11 -35.95
C ALA A 620 -1.69 83.05 -35.91
N LEU A 621 -2.77 83.31 -36.67
CA LEU A 621 -3.74 82.30 -37.12
C LEU A 621 -4.03 82.47 -38.64
N PHE A 622 -3.16 81.91 -39.49
CA PHE A 622 -3.31 81.74 -40.97
C PHE A 622 -3.51 83.02 -41.83
N ILE A 623 -2.45 83.57 -42.40
CA ILE A 623 -2.45 84.85 -43.16
C ILE A 623 -2.80 84.64 -44.65
N PHE A 624 -3.57 85.56 -45.27
CA PHE A 624 -3.19 86.32 -46.50
C PHE A 624 -4.37 87.00 -47.22
N SER A 625 -4.58 88.29 -46.97
CA SER A 625 -4.70 89.36 -48.01
C SER A 625 -4.76 90.74 -47.34
N SER A 626 -4.25 91.79 -47.99
CA SER A 626 -4.55 93.17 -47.61
C SER A 626 -4.54 94.11 -48.82
N ARG A 627 -5.44 95.11 -48.82
CA ARG A 627 -5.42 96.23 -49.76
C ARG A 627 -4.93 97.45 -49.01
N LEU A 628 -3.73 97.94 -49.32
CA LEU A 628 -3.27 99.24 -48.87
C LEU A 628 -3.67 100.31 -49.89
N SER A 629 -4.23 101.42 -49.40
CA SER A 629 -4.35 102.65 -50.18
C SER A 629 -2.99 103.38 -50.21
N PRO A 630 -2.53 103.85 -51.39
CA PRO A 630 -1.43 104.81 -51.46
C PRO A 630 -1.85 106.13 -50.76
N ASP A 631 -0.95 107.02 -50.33
CA ASP A 631 0.04 107.67 -51.21
C ASP A 631 1.48 107.80 -50.66
N THR A 632 1.81 107.36 -49.43
CA THR A 632 3.08 107.80 -48.78
C THR A 632 3.88 106.79 -47.93
N SER A 633 3.48 105.51 -47.83
CA SER A 633 4.24 104.48 -47.07
C SER A 633 4.40 103.15 -47.83
N GLN A 634 5.54 102.47 -47.65
CA GLN A 634 5.85 101.19 -48.28
C GLN A 634 5.91 100.04 -47.25
N LEU A 635 5.59 98.81 -47.68
CA LEU A 635 5.78 97.59 -46.88
C LEU A 635 7.24 97.11 -47.04
N ALA A 636 7.90 96.81 -45.92
CA ALA A 636 9.34 96.54 -45.84
C ALA A 636 9.71 95.22 -45.12
N GLY A 637 8.73 94.46 -44.63
CA GLY A 637 8.97 93.07 -44.22
C GLY A 637 7.82 92.39 -43.47
N VAL A 638 7.84 91.05 -43.47
CA VAL A 638 6.96 90.16 -42.70
C VAL A 638 7.80 89.01 -42.12
N THR A 639 7.63 88.71 -40.84
CA THR A 639 8.34 87.64 -40.12
C THR A 639 7.38 86.85 -39.24
N LEU A 640 7.27 85.54 -39.46
CA LEU A 640 6.48 84.62 -38.61
C LEU A 640 7.41 83.69 -37.82
N THR A 641 7.29 83.63 -36.50
CA THR A 641 7.94 82.60 -35.70
C THR A 641 7.19 81.27 -35.81
N SER A 642 7.93 80.19 -36.07
CA SER A 642 7.45 78.82 -36.25
C SER A 642 8.47 77.83 -35.67
N ALA A 643 8.21 76.53 -35.80
CA ALA A 643 9.15 75.50 -35.40
C ALA A 643 9.20 74.33 -36.40
N VAL A 644 10.37 73.70 -36.50
CA VAL A 644 10.62 72.53 -37.34
C VAL A 644 11.33 71.44 -36.54
N ILE A 645 11.10 70.18 -36.89
CA ILE A 645 11.80 69.04 -36.30
C ILE A 645 13.26 69.10 -36.74
N SER A 646 14.19 69.27 -35.78
CA SER A 646 15.62 69.40 -36.05
C SER A 646 16.39 68.30 -35.34
N SER A 647 17.18 67.54 -36.10
CA SER A 647 18.17 66.59 -35.57
C SER A 647 19.51 67.24 -35.21
N SER A 648 19.68 68.55 -35.45
CA SER A 648 20.91 69.29 -35.17
C SER A 648 20.77 70.17 -33.91
N PRO A 649 21.70 70.06 -32.93
CA PRO A 649 21.60 70.75 -31.63
C PRO A 649 22.06 72.22 -31.66
N ALA A 650 22.36 72.79 -32.83
CA ALA A 650 22.88 74.15 -32.97
C ALA A 650 21.80 75.26 -32.97
N ASN A 651 20.51 74.90 -33.04
CA ASN A 651 19.40 75.84 -33.07
C ASN A 651 18.71 75.94 -31.71
N HIS A 652 18.14 77.10 -31.38
CA HIS A 652 17.37 77.27 -30.14
C HIS A 652 16.12 76.35 -30.14
N PRO A 653 15.80 75.68 -29.03
CA PRO A 653 14.60 74.85 -28.92
C PRO A 653 13.32 75.71 -28.96
N ALA A 654 12.21 75.09 -29.37
CA ALA A 654 10.87 75.70 -29.44
C ALA A 654 9.96 75.14 -28.33
N PRO A 655 10.12 75.56 -27.05
CA PRO A 655 9.40 74.97 -25.90
C PRO A 655 7.89 75.24 -25.89
N TRP A 656 7.37 76.00 -26.85
CA TRP A 656 5.93 76.23 -27.07
C TRP A 656 5.27 75.14 -27.92
N VAL A 657 6.03 74.26 -28.58
CA VAL A 657 5.45 73.11 -29.29
C VAL A 657 5.11 72.04 -28.26
N GLU A 658 3.86 71.60 -28.23
CA GLU A 658 3.42 70.53 -27.34
C GLU A 658 3.77 69.12 -27.87
N THR A 659 4.06 68.24 -26.92
CA THR A 659 4.02 66.77 -27.06
C THR A 659 2.97 66.26 -26.08
N CYS A 660 2.01 65.46 -26.56
CA CYS A 660 0.86 65.03 -25.76
C CYS A 660 1.11 63.68 -25.07
N SER A 661 0.72 63.57 -23.80
CA SER A 661 0.65 62.28 -23.10
C SER A 661 -0.72 61.66 -23.36
N CYS A 662 -0.74 60.53 -24.07
CA CYS A 662 -1.99 59.94 -24.56
C CYS A 662 -2.68 59.06 -23.52
N PRO A 663 -4.03 59.11 -23.42
CA PRO A 663 -4.77 58.26 -22.51
C PRO A 663 -4.65 56.78 -22.93
N LEU A 664 -4.87 55.89 -21.96
CA LEU A 664 -4.74 54.45 -22.13
C LEU A 664 -5.53 53.95 -23.36
N GLY A 665 -4.83 53.26 -24.27
CA GLY A 665 -5.37 52.77 -25.54
C GLY A 665 -5.10 53.66 -26.75
N PHE A 666 -4.56 54.88 -26.60
CA PHE A 666 -4.16 55.76 -27.70
C PHE A 666 -2.63 55.93 -27.82
N ALA A 667 -2.15 56.27 -29.02
CA ALA A 667 -0.74 56.49 -29.35
C ALA A 667 -0.57 57.59 -30.43
N GLY A 668 0.65 58.11 -30.59
CA GLY A 668 0.99 59.20 -31.52
C GLY A 668 1.42 60.49 -30.81
N GLN A 669 2.06 61.45 -31.51
CA GLN A 669 2.54 62.70 -30.87
C GLN A 669 1.38 63.57 -30.35
N PHE A 670 0.23 63.49 -31.03
CA PHE A 670 -1.00 64.21 -30.68
C PHE A 670 -2.18 63.25 -30.46
N CYS A 671 -1.88 61.98 -30.15
CA CYS A 671 -2.82 60.92 -29.79
C CYS A 671 -3.79 60.46 -30.89
N GLU A 672 -3.28 60.33 -32.11
CA GLU A 672 -4.06 60.06 -33.32
C GLU A 672 -4.26 58.57 -33.71
N GLN A 673 -3.73 57.62 -32.92
CA GLN A 673 -3.66 56.17 -33.22
C GLN A 673 -4.10 55.30 -32.02
N CYS A 674 -4.33 53.99 -32.20
CA CYS A 674 -4.58 53.05 -31.08
C CYS A 674 -3.30 52.34 -30.63
N ALA A 675 -3.22 51.99 -29.33
CA ALA A 675 -2.08 51.30 -28.72
C ALA A 675 -2.19 49.77 -28.77
N PRO A 676 -1.07 49.01 -28.71
CA PRO A 676 -1.09 47.54 -28.66
C PRO A 676 -1.91 46.98 -27.50
N GLY A 677 -2.61 45.86 -27.72
CA GLY A 677 -3.55 45.28 -26.74
C GLY A 677 -4.93 45.97 -26.66
N PHE A 678 -5.13 47.05 -27.44
CA PHE A 678 -6.40 47.73 -27.59
C PHE A 678 -6.88 47.67 -29.03
N THR A 679 -8.19 47.55 -29.23
CA THR A 679 -8.84 47.50 -30.54
C THR A 679 -9.84 48.64 -30.73
N ARG A 680 -10.13 49.06 -31.97
CA ARG A 680 -11.11 50.14 -32.20
C ARG A 680 -12.52 49.74 -31.78
N LYS A 681 -13.21 50.61 -31.03
CA LYS A 681 -14.61 50.43 -30.66
C LYS A 681 -15.57 50.46 -31.85
N VAL A 682 -15.21 51.18 -32.92
CA VAL A 682 -15.97 51.26 -34.18
C VAL A 682 -14.97 51.29 -35.35
N PRO A 683 -14.88 50.23 -36.17
CA PRO A 683 -14.02 50.22 -37.35
C PRO A 683 -14.35 51.36 -38.33
N GLY A 684 -13.32 52.00 -38.89
CA GLY A 684 -13.42 52.94 -40.02
C GLY A 684 -13.63 54.43 -39.73
N ARG A 685 -13.70 54.89 -38.47
CA ARG A 685 -14.02 56.30 -38.14
C ARG A 685 -12.81 57.26 -37.98
N GLY A 686 -11.59 56.83 -38.31
CA GLY A 686 -10.38 57.66 -38.28
C GLY A 686 -9.85 58.01 -36.87
N PRO A 687 -8.95 59.00 -36.74
CA PRO A 687 -8.28 59.35 -35.48
C PRO A 687 -9.19 59.71 -34.31
N LEU A 688 -10.38 60.26 -34.59
CA LEU A 688 -11.35 60.73 -33.57
C LEU A 688 -12.20 59.60 -32.96
N SER A 689 -11.69 58.36 -32.93
CA SER A 689 -12.43 57.17 -32.51
C SER A 689 -11.75 56.46 -31.35
N ALA A 690 -12.52 56.08 -30.33
CA ALA A 690 -12.02 55.42 -29.14
C ALA A 690 -11.54 53.98 -29.38
N CYS A 691 -10.48 53.61 -28.67
CA CYS A 691 -9.90 52.27 -28.56
C CYS A 691 -10.33 51.62 -27.23
N VAL A 692 -10.43 50.29 -27.17
CA VAL A 692 -10.89 49.52 -25.98
C VAL A 692 -10.02 48.27 -25.75
N PRO A 693 -9.85 47.78 -24.50
CA PRO A 693 -9.01 46.63 -24.21
C PRO A 693 -9.56 45.31 -24.80
N CYS A 694 -8.67 44.35 -25.04
CA CYS A 694 -9.04 42.98 -25.38
C CYS A 694 -9.14 42.07 -24.14
N ASN A 695 -9.85 40.93 -24.28
CA ASN A 695 -10.05 39.94 -23.21
C ASN A 695 -9.58 38.55 -23.66
N CYS A 696 -8.33 38.19 -23.33
CA CYS A 696 -7.70 36.91 -23.66
C CYS A 696 -7.27 36.13 -22.40
N HIS A 697 -7.99 36.33 -21.27
CA HIS A 697 -7.73 35.73 -19.96
C HIS A 697 -6.26 35.76 -19.46
N GLN A 698 -5.47 36.75 -19.91
CA GLN A 698 -4.01 36.91 -19.70
C GLN A 698 -3.12 35.89 -20.44
N HIS A 699 -3.72 34.92 -21.14
CA HIS A 699 -3.04 33.90 -21.94
C HIS A 699 -2.96 34.27 -23.43
N GLY A 700 -2.73 35.54 -23.79
CA GLY A 700 -2.65 35.93 -25.19
C GLY A 700 -2.67 37.42 -25.50
N SER A 701 -2.48 37.74 -26.78
CA SER A 701 -2.59 39.09 -27.34
C SER A 701 -3.64 39.17 -28.45
N CYS A 702 -3.99 40.36 -28.93
CA CYS A 702 -5.11 40.57 -29.87
C CYS A 702 -4.80 41.53 -31.02
N HIS A 703 -5.60 41.44 -32.08
CA HIS A 703 -5.47 42.28 -33.27
C HIS A 703 -6.21 43.65 -33.15
N PRO A 704 -5.55 44.80 -33.40
CA PRO A 704 -6.04 46.15 -33.02
C PRO A 704 -7.18 46.74 -33.86
N GLU A 705 -7.66 46.04 -34.90
CA GLU A 705 -8.84 46.43 -35.67
C GLU A 705 -9.93 45.34 -35.69
N THR A 706 -9.72 44.18 -35.02
CA THR A 706 -10.68 43.05 -35.04
C THR A 706 -10.86 42.30 -33.70
N GLY A 707 -9.91 42.36 -32.77
CA GLY A 707 -10.09 41.92 -31.38
C GLY A 707 -10.02 40.41 -31.06
N VAL A 708 -9.73 39.54 -32.03
CA VAL A 708 -9.51 38.10 -31.80
C VAL A 708 -8.20 37.86 -31.07
N CYS A 709 -8.16 36.86 -30.17
CA CYS A 709 -7.02 36.48 -29.34
C CYS A 709 -6.14 35.37 -29.95
N GLU A 710 -4.83 35.43 -29.69
CA GLU A 710 -3.86 34.36 -29.97
C GLU A 710 -3.39 33.73 -28.64
N CYS A 711 -3.74 32.46 -28.39
CA CYS A 711 -3.60 31.84 -27.05
C CYS A 711 -2.24 31.19 -26.75
N SER A 712 -1.81 31.25 -25.48
CA SER A 712 -0.57 30.71 -24.93
C SER A 712 -0.79 29.70 -23.79
N ASP A 713 0.28 29.27 -23.11
CA ASP A 713 0.25 28.55 -21.82
C ASP A 713 -0.54 27.23 -21.79
N PHE A 714 -0.61 26.54 -22.93
CA PHE A 714 -1.41 25.32 -23.12
C PHE A 714 -2.92 25.53 -22.88
N THR A 715 -3.40 26.76 -23.09
CA THR A 715 -4.82 27.11 -23.12
C THR A 715 -5.40 27.13 -24.54
N THR A 716 -6.72 27.09 -24.66
CA THR A 716 -7.46 27.10 -25.93
C THR A 716 -8.85 27.71 -25.73
N GLY A 717 -9.47 28.15 -26.82
CA GLY A 717 -10.74 28.89 -26.83
C GLY A 717 -10.66 30.17 -27.68
N MET A 718 -11.74 30.96 -27.72
CA MET A 718 -11.71 32.28 -28.40
C MET A 718 -11.19 33.40 -27.49
N THR A 719 -11.17 33.14 -26.18
CA THR A 719 -10.66 34.02 -25.12
C THR A 719 -9.61 33.33 -24.24
N CYS A 720 -9.18 32.12 -24.62
CA CYS A 720 -8.19 31.27 -23.94
C CYS A 720 -8.71 30.63 -22.62
N GLU A 721 -9.98 30.23 -22.61
CA GLU A 721 -10.78 29.83 -21.45
C GLU A 721 -10.66 28.36 -20.96
N HIS A 722 -9.96 27.47 -21.70
CA HIS A 722 -9.85 26.05 -21.37
C HIS A 722 -8.41 25.52 -21.47
N CYS A 723 -8.03 24.52 -20.64
CA CYS A 723 -6.78 23.78 -20.85
C CYS A 723 -6.88 22.87 -22.08
N LEU A 724 -5.75 22.69 -22.77
CA LEU A 724 -5.63 21.78 -23.92
C LEU A 724 -5.65 20.31 -23.49
N ASP A 725 -6.17 19.42 -24.35
CA ASP A 725 -6.25 17.98 -24.06
C ASP A 725 -4.89 17.37 -23.65
N GLY A 726 -4.92 16.51 -22.64
CA GLY A 726 -3.72 15.95 -22.00
C GLY A 726 -3.06 16.88 -20.96
N TYR A 727 -3.67 18.02 -20.64
CA TYR A 727 -3.31 18.90 -19.53
C TYR A 727 -4.52 19.08 -18.58
N TYR A 728 -4.26 19.23 -17.27
CA TYR A 728 -5.27 19.42 -16.23
C TYR A 728 -4.96 20.67 -15.39
N GLY A 729 -5.99 21.33 -14.87
CA GLY A 729 -5.86 22.57 -14.10
C GLY A 729 -7.02 23.53 -14.33
N ASN A 730 -6.78 24.84 -14.26
CA ASN A 730 -7.83 25.88 -14.30
C ASN A 730 -7.36 27.16 -15.04
N ALA A 731 -7.57 27.19 -16.37
CA ALA A 731 -7.21 28.27 -17.30
C ALA A 731 -7.94 29.63 -17.09
N LEU A 732 -8.65 29.83 -15.97
CA LEU A 732 -9.37 31.07 -15.66
C LEU A 732 -8.67 31.93 -14.60
N ILE A 733 -7.52 31.48 -14.06
CA ILE A 733 -6.76 32.21 -13.04
C ILE A 733 -5.82 33.24 -13.71
N GLY A 734 -5.28 32.91 -14.89
CA GLY A 734 -4.45 33.76 -15.73
C GLY A 734 -2.95 33.66 -15.42
N THR A 735 -2.44 32.47 -15.08
CA THR A 735 -1.01 32.24 -14.83
C THR A 735 -0.42 31.17 -15.78
N PRO A 736 0.85 31.29 -16.23
CA PRO A 736 1.48 30.30 -17.10
C PRO A 736 1.60 28.87 -16.53
N ALA A 737 1.21 28.64 -15.27
CA ALA A 737 1.18 27.34 -14.61
C ALA A 737 -0.22 26.73 -14.50
N ASP A 738 -1.26 27.40 -15.01
CA ASP A 738 -2.67 27.04 -14.81
C ASP A 738 -3.07 25.70 -15.44
N CYS A 739 -2.32 25.20 -16.43
CA CYS A 739 -2.55 23.93 -17.12
C CYS A 739 -1.28 23.05 -17.08
N GLN A 740 -1.32 21.94 -16.34
CA GLN A 740 -0.18 21.03 -16.13
C GLN A 740 -0.37 19.70 -16.88
N PRO A 741 0.69 19.08 -17.43
CA PRO A 741 0.56 17.86 -18.25
C PRO A 741 0.16 16.63 -17.42
N CYS A 742 -0.74 15.81 -17.98
CA CYS A 742 -1.19 14.56 -17.36
C CYS A 742 -0.07 13.51 -17.22
N PRO A 743 0.16 12.93 -16.02
CA PRO A 743 1.22 11.94 -15.77
C PRO A 743 0.78 10.51 -16.15
N CYS A 744 0.22 10.35 -17.36
CA CYS A 744 -0.44 9.14 -17.84
C CYS A 744 0.22 8.61 -19.14
N PRO A 745 0.21 7.28 -19.38
CA PRO A 745 0.74 6.71 -20.63
C PRO A 745 0.02 7.29 -21.85
N ASP A 746 0.78 7.46 -22.94
CA ASP A 746 0.36 8.09 -24.21
C ASP A 746 -0.31 9.48 -24.07
N ARG A 747 -0.06 10.20 -22.96
CA ARG A 747 -0.75 11.46 -22.60
C ARG A 747 -2.28 11.33 -22.55
N SER A 748 -2.77 10.14 -22.20
CA SER A 748 -4.20 9.89 -21.96
C SER A 748 -4.80 10.86 -20.95
N SER A 749 -6.09 11.16 -21.12
CA SER A 749 -6.83 12.11 -20.28
C SER A 749 -6.76 11.73 -18.81
N CYS A 750 -6.56 12.73 -17.95
CA CYS A 750 -6.51 12.55 -16.51
C CYS A 750 -7.48 13.51 -15.81
N ALA A 751 -7.95 13.10 -14.62
CA ALA A 751 -8.74 13.94 -13.74
C ALA A 751 -8.07 14.04 -12.37
N GLN A 752 -8.14 15.21 -11.74
CA GLN A 752 -7.66 15.42 -10.39
C GLN A 752 -8.82 15.25 -9.41
N ILE A 753 -8.66 14.39 -8.41
CA ILE A 753 -9.64 14.17 -7.35
C ILE A 753 -9.57 15.36 -6.38
N VAL A 754 -10.67 16.12 -6.29
CA VAL A 754 -10.72 17.40 -5.56
C VAL A 754 -10.39 17.26 -4.06
N GLU A 755 -10.72 16.11 -3.46
CA GLU A 755 -10.54 15.84 -2.03
C GLU A 755 -9.11 15.42 -1.65
N THR A 756 -8.36 14.81 -2.57
CA THR A 756 -7.02 14.24 -2.28
C THR A 756 -5.90 14.89 -3.09
N GLY A 757 -6.23 15.72 -4.09
CA GLY A 757 -5.30 16.30 -5.04
C GLY A 757 -4.65 15.28 -6.00
N GLN A 758 -4.99 13.99 -5.89
CA GLN A 758 -4.38 12.93 -6.70
C GLN A 758 -4.91 12.93 -8.13
N VAL A 759 -4.02 12.69 -9.08
CA VAL A 759 -4.32 12.69 -10.51
C VAL A 759 -4.43 11.24 -11.00
N VAL A 760 -5.59 10.87 -11.50
CA VAL A 760 -5.91 9.51 -11.98
C VAL A 760 -6.16 9.55 -13.48
N CYS A 761 -5.58 8.58 -14.21
CA CYS A 761 -5.78 8.42 -15.63
C CYS A 761 -7.19 7.86 -15.88
N THR A 762 -8.04 8.60 -16.58
CA THR A 762 -9.48 8.26 -16.70
C THR A 762 -9.79 7.24 -17.78
N ASN A 763 -8.84 7.00 -18.70
CA ASN A 763 -8.97 6.04 -19.80
C ASN A 763 -7.66 5.23 -19.92
N CYS A 764 -7.68 3.98 -19.45
CA CYS A 764 -6.57 3.05 -19.65
C CYS A 764 -6.74 2.22 -20.94
N PRO A 765 -5.64 1.79 -21.60
CA PRO A 765 -5.72 0.84 -22.71
C PRO A 765 -6.35 -0.51 -22.30
N THR A 766 -7.02 -1.17 -23.24
CA THR A 766 -7.73 -2.44 -22.99
C THR A 766 -6.80 -3.51 -22.40
N GLY A 767 -7.22 -4.14 -21.30
CA GLY A 767 -6.44 -5.15 -20.59
C GLY A 767 -5.33 -4.59 -19.69
N GLN A 768 -5.27 -3.26 -19.49
CA GLN A 768 -4.38 -2.60 -18.53
C GLN A 768 -5.18 -1.96 -17.39
N THR A 769 -4.60 -1.95 -16.19
CA THR A 769 -5.25 -1.47 -14.96
C THR A 769 -4.26 -0.82 -13.97
N GLY A 770 -4.79 -0.24 -12.89
CA GLY A 770 -4.07 0.57 -11.92
C GLY A 770 -4.15 2.07 -12.20
N MET A 771 -3.83 2.90 -11.19
CA MET A 771 -4.02 4.37 -11.22
C MET A 771 -3.28 5.10 -12.37
N ARG A 772 -2.28 4.46 -12.98
CA ARG A 772 -1.53 4.93 -14.15
C ARG A 772 -1.45 3.85 -15.25
N CYS A 773 -2.41 2.93 -15.29
CA CYS A 773 -2.51 1.83 -16.27
C CYS A 773 -1.27 0.92 -16.28
N GLN A 774 -0.61 0.76 -15.13
CA GLN A 774 0.74 0.20 -15.05
C GLN A 774 0.85 -1.33 -14.95
N MET A 775 -0.27 -2.06 -14.90
CA MET A 775 -0.32 -3.53 -14.77
C MET A 775 -1.30 -4.12 -15.80
N CYS A 776 -1.14 -5.39 -16.15
CA CYS A 776 -2.18 -6.12 -16.88
C CYS A 776 -3.37 -6.46 -15.97
N GLU A 777 -4.56 -6.57 -16.56
CA GLU A 777 -5.80 -6.98 -15.89
C GLU A 777 -5.82 -8.49 -15.61
N ASP A 778 -6.54 -8.92 -14.57
CA ASP A 778 -6.51 -10.31 -14.09
C ASP A 778 -6.98 -11.32 -15.17
N GLY A 779 -6.15 -12.32 -15.45
CA GLY A 779 -6.34 -13.26 -16.57
C GLY A 779 -5.70 -12.85 -17.90
N TYR A 780 -5.01 -11.69 -17.92
CA TYR A 780 -4.09 -11.26 -18.97
C TYR A 780 -2.64 -11.21 -18.45
N TYR A 781 -1.66 -11.22 -19.35
CA TYR A 781 -0.24 -11.18 -19.00
C TYR A 781 0.60 -10.32 -19.96
N GLY A 782 1.62 -9.65 -19.42
CA GLY A 782 2.54 -8.74 -20.11
C GLY A 782 3.22 -7.75 -19.15
N ASP A 783 3.99 -6.80 -19.70
CA ASP A 783 4.59 -5.67 -18.99
C ASP A 783 4.28 -4.39 -19.79
N PRO A 784 3.13 -3.74 -19.55
CA PRO A 784 2.62 -2.68 -20.42
C PRO A 784 3.42 -1.38 -20.38
N LEU A 785 4.29 -1.19 -19.38
CA LEU A 785 5.16 -0.01 -19.26
C LEU A 785 6.66 -0.33 -19.37
N GLY A 786 7.05 -1.60 -19.55
CA GLY A 786 8.45 -2.01 -19.73
C GLY A 786 9.31 -1.80 -18.49
N GLN A 787 8.74 -2.00 -17.28
CA GLN A 787 9.49 -1.82 -16.03
C GLN A 787 10.52 -2.93 -15.80
N SER A 788 10.29 -4.10 -16.41
CA SER A 788 11.12 -5.31 -16.31
C SER A 788 12.04 -5.52 -17.52
N GLY A 789 11.87 -4.74 -18.59
CA GLY A 789 12.54 -4.98 -19.88
C GLY A 789 11.90 -4.23 -21.05
N ALA A 790 11.83 -4.88 -22.22
CA ALA A 790 11.09 -4.33 -23.35
C ALA A 790 9.57 -4.43 -23.10
N VAL A 791 8.81 -3.41 -23.49
CA VAL A 791 7.35 -3.34 -23.30
C VAL A 791 6.67 -4.55 -23.95
N GLN A 792 5.79 -5.22 -23.20
CA GLN A 792 4.99 -6.37 -23.65
C GLN A 792 3.50 -6.06 -23.44
N PRO A 793 2.66 -6.00 -24.50
CA PRO A 793 1.23 -5.76 -24.35
C PRO A 793 0.52 -6.95 -23.67
N CYS A 794 -0.62 -6.66 -23.03
CA CYS A 794 -1.35 -7.63 -22.23
C CYS A 794 -2.17 -8.61 -23.09
N GLU A 795 -1.78 -9.89 -23.14
CA GLU A 795 -2.49 -10.95 -23.87
C GLU A 795 -3.24 -11.90 -22.91
N ARG A 796 -4.31 -12.57 -23.37
CA ARG A 796 -5.16 -13.40 -22.50
C ARG A 796 -4.61 -14.82 -22.33
N CYS A 797 -4.61 -15.33 -21.11
CA CYS A 797 -4.12 -16.68 -20.79
C CYS A 797 -5.06 -17.81 -21.27
N ASP A 798 -4.49 -18.85 -21.90
CA ASP A 798 -5.18 -20.11 -22.22
C ASP A 798 -4.67 -21.27 -21.36
N CYS A 799 -5.60 -21.97 -20.71
CA CYS A 799 -5.36 -23.08 -19.79
C CYS A 799 -6.29 -24.28 -20.07
N ASN A 800 -6.73 -24.48 -21.33
CA ASN A 800 -7.56 -25.60 -21.79
C ASN A 800 -8.88 -25.82 -21.01
N GLY A 801 -9.39 -24.80 -20.31
CA GLY A 801 -10.57 -24.92 -19.45
C GLY A 801 -10.39 -25.79 -18.21
N ASN A 802 -9.15 -26.08 -17.80
CA ASN A 802 -8.80 -26.77 -16.56
C ASN A 802 -8.43 -25.79 -15.42
N VAL A 803 -8.99 -24.58 -15.47
CA VAL A 803 -8.87 -23.50 -14.47
C VAL A 803 -10.24 -22.83 -14.29
N ASP A 804 -10.45 -22.15 -13.17
CA ASP A 804 -11.63 -21.29 -12.97
C ASP A 804 -11.34 -19.87 -13.48
N PHE A 805 -12.07 -19.43 -14.50
CA PHE A 805 -11.90 -18.10 -15.10
C PHE A 805 -12.46 -16.95 -14.25
N ASN A 806 -13.12 -17.24 -13.12
CA ASN A 806 -13.55 -16.23 -12.15
C ASN A 806 -12.60 -16.10 -10.94
N ALA A 807 -11.51 -16.88 -10.89
CA ALA A 807 -10.55 -16.87 -9.79
C ALA A 807 -9.35 -15.96 -10.12
N LEU A 808 -9.06 -15.00 -9.25
CA LEU A 808 -7.92 -14.06 -9.41
C LEU A 808 -6.57 -14.80 -9.50
N GLY A 809 -5.66 -14.31 -10.33
CA GLY A 809 -4.36 -14.93 -10.62
C GLY A 809 -4.50 -16.33 -11.23
N ILE A 810 -5.25 -16.47 -12.31
CA ILE A 810 -5.42 -17.71 -13.11
C ILE A 810 -4.04 -18.19 -13.61
N CYS A 811 -3.28 -17.23 -14.10
CA CYS A 811 -1.98 -17.34 -14.72
C CYS A 811 -1.03 -16.31 -14.10
N ASP A 812 0.25 -16.43 -14.42
CA ASP A 812 1.25 -15.44 -14.11
C ASP A 812 1.10 -14.19 -15.02
N HIS A 813 0.99 -13.01 -14.42
CA HIS A 813 0.66 -11.77 -15.14
C HIS A 813 1.82 -11.19 -16.00
N ILE A 814 2.98 -11.87 -16.06
CA ILE A 814 4.11 -11.49 -16.93
C ILE A 814 4.42 -12.60 -17.94
N THR A 815 4.27 -13.87 -17.55
CA THR A 815 4.69 -15.03 -18.35
C THR A 815 3.53 -15.87 -18.91
N GLY A 816 2.28 -15.60 -18.53
CA GLY A 816 1.07 -16.25 -19.07
C GLY A 816 0.85 -17.70 -18.64
N ARG A 817 1.83 -18.30 -17.96
CA ARG A 817 1.81 -19.67 -17.45
C ARG A 817 0.63 -19.89 -16.52
N CYS A 818 -0.13 -20.95 -16.72
CA CYS A 818 -1.27 -21.30 -15.87
C CYS A 818 -0.79 -21.78 -14.49
N LEU A 819 -1.06 -21.01 -13.44
CA LEU A 819 -0.52 -21.27 -12.10
C LEU A 819 -1.42 -22.19 -11.25
N LYS A 820 -2.68 -22.37 -11.64
CA LYS A 820 -3.73 -22.99 -10.80
C LYS A 820 -4.52 -24.08 -11.53
N CYS A 821 -3.82 -25.06 -12.11
CA CYS A 821 -4.43 -26.21 -12.77
C CYS A 821 -5.31 -27.04 -11.81
N LEU A 822 -6.55 -27.31 -12.20
CA LEU A 822 -7.57 -28.01 -11.41
C LEU A 822 -7.84 -29.43 -11.94
N GLY A 823 -8.23 -30.34 -11.04
CA GLY A 823 -8.65 -31.71 -11.43
C GLY A 823 -7.51 -32.71 -11.61
N TYR A 824 -6.39 -32.52 -10.88
CA TYR A 824 -5.17 -33.35 -10.96
C TYR A 824 -4.48 -33.30 -12.33
N THR A 825 -4.49 -32.11 -12.95
CA THR A 825 -3.83 -31.85 -14.24
C THR A 825 -2.57 -30.99 -14.10
N GLU A 826 -1.63 -31.14 -15.02
CA GLU A 826 -0.37 -30.38 -15.06
C GLU A 826 0.12 -30.09 -16.50
N GLY A 827 1.28 -29.46 -16.61
CA GLY A 827 1.74 -28.77 -17.81
C GLY A 827 1.34 -27.30 -17.80
N ASP A 828 2.04 -26.47 -18.58
CA ASP A 828 1.94 -25.00 -18.50
C ASP A 828 0.59 -24.44 -18.96
N HIS A 829 -0.24 -25.29 -19.60
CA HIS A 829 -1.63 -25.03 -19.99
C HIS A 829 -2.59 -26.09 -19.43
N CYS A 830 -2.21 -26.78 -18.34
CA CYS A 830 -3.03 -27.76 -17.63
C CYS A 830 -3.52 -28.97 -18.47
N GLN A 831 -2.70 -29.43 -19.41
CA GLN A 831 -3.08 -30.37 -20.48
C GLN A 831 -2.81 -31.87 -20.24
N TYR A 832 -2.06 -32.23 -19.19
CA TYR A 832 -1.70 -33.62 -18.84
C TYR A 832 -2.27 -34.05 -17.48
N CYS A 833 -2.36 -35.35 -17.18
CA CYS A 833 -2.63 -35.82 -15.82
C CYS A 833 -1.34 -35.86 -14.99
N GLN A 834 -1.43 -35.47 -13.72
CA GLN A 834 -0.30 -35.46 -12.78
C GLN A 834 0.31 -36.85 -12.57
N GLN A 835 1.63 -36.94 -12.37
CA GLN A 835 2.28 -38.23 -12.07
C GLN A 835 1.62 -38.92 -10.86
N GLY A 836 1.38 -40.23 -10.98
CA GLY A 836 0.59 -41.00 -10.03
C GLY A 836 -0.93 -40.95 -10.28
N PHE A 837 -1.38 -40.28 -11.35
CA PHE A 837 -2.76 -40.31 -11.83
C PHE A 837 -2.83 -40.74 -13.31
N TYR A 838 -3.93 -41.39 -13.69
CA TYR A 838 -4.21 -41.85 -15.06
C TYR A 838 -5.58 -41.38 -15.54
N GLY A 839 -5.72 -41.12 -16.84
CA GLY A 839 -6.98 -40.68 -17.45
C GLY A 839 -6.78 -39.89 -18.76
N ASN A 840 -7.63 -38.87 -18.96
CA ASN A 840 -7.53 -37.90 -20.03
C ASN A 840 -7.91 -36.50 -19.49
N ALA A 841 -6.89 -35.68 -19.22
CA ALA A 841 -7.02 -34.31 -18.69
C ALA A 841 -7.85 -33.36 -19.58
N LEU A 842 -7.90 -33.61 -20.89
CA LEU A 842 -8.64 -32.79 -21.87
C LEU A 842 -10.11 -33.23 -22.03
N ASN A 843 -10.56 -34.26 -21.30
CA ASN A 843 -11.96 -34.67 -21.27
C ASN A 843 -12.81 -33.59 -20.57
N GLN A 844 -13.99 -33.29 -21.10
CA GLN A 844 -14.88 -32.27 -20.53
C GLN A 844 -15.57 -32.74 -19.23
N THR A 845 -15.76 -34.04 -19.04
CA THR A 845 -16.51 -34.59 -17.89
C THR A 845 -15.63 -34.73 -16.64
N ALA A 846 -15.75 -33.78 -15.70
CA ALA A 846 -14.89 -33.62 -14.53
C ALA A 846 -14.54 -34.91 -13.76
N GLY A 847 -15.54 -35.76 -13.44
CA GLY A 847 -15.35 -37.00 -12.68
C GLY A 847 -14.57 -38.13 -13.39
N GLN A 848 -14.06 -37.88 -14.60
CA GLN A 848 -13.27 -38.84 -15.38
C GLN A 848 -11.94 -38.29 -15.91
N LYS A 849 -11.56 -37.04 -15.58
CA LYS A 849 -10.33 -36.42 -16.13
C LYS A 849 -9.06 -37.17 -15.73
N CYS A 850 -8.77 -37.28 -14.43
CA CYS A 850 -7.59 -37.99 -13.92
C CYS A 850 -7.94 -38.75 -12.61
N LYS A 851 -7.40 -39.96 -12.41
CA LYS A 851 -7.70 -40.86 -11.26
C LYS A 851 -6.41 -41.45 -10.67
N PRO A 852 -6.27 -41.60 -9.35
CA PRO A 852 -5.02 -42.04 -8.73
C PRO A 852 -4.66 -43.51 -9.04
N CYS A 853 -3.36 -43.77 -9.18
CA CYS A 853 -2.76 -45.10 -9.18
C CYS A 853 -2.90 -45.78 -7.81
N SER A 854 -2.87 -47.12 -7.78
CA SER A 854 -2.95 -47.90 -6.53
C SER A 854 -2.33 -49.28 -6.75
N CYS A 855 -1.00 -49.37 -6.64
CA CYS A 855 -0.26 -50.63 -6.80
C CYS A 855 0.14 -51.21 -5.44
N ASN A 856 0.29 -52.53 -5.34
CA ASN A 856 0.73 -53.22 -4.14
C ASN A 856 2.28 -53.32 -4.12
N PRO A 857 2.96 -52.81 -3.07
CA PRO A 857 4.43 -52.79 -3.02
C PRO A 857 5.07 -54.19 -2.98
N ALA A 858 4.38 -55.22 -2.49
CA ALA A 858 4.92 -56.58 -2.45
C ALA A 858 4.83 -57.30 -3.80
N GLY A 859 3.90 -56.90 -4.67
CA GLY A 859 3.61 -57.56 -5.94
C GLY A 859 3.99 -56.77 -7.21
N THR A 860 4.43 -55.53 -7.08
CA THR A 860 4.79 -54.65 -8.20
C THR A 860 6.30 -54.76 -8.52
N SER A 861 6.67 -54.80 -9.79
CA SER A 861 8.06 -54.96 -10.27
C SER A 861 8.80 -53.63 -10.51
N GLY A 862 8.35 -52.54 -9.88
CA GLY A 862 8.80 -51.17 -10.10
C GLY A 862 8.24 -50.22 -9.03
N HIS A 863 8.27 -48.90 -9.29
CA HIS A 863 7.74 -47.91 -8.35
C HIS A 863 6.22 -48.04 -8.16
N VAL A 864 5.79 -47.97 -6.90
CA VAL A 864 4.43 -48.29 -6.44
C VAL A 864 3.37 -47.27 -6.91
N ASN A 865 3.80 -46.07 -7.31
CA ASN A 865 2.92 -45.01 -7.80
C ASN A 865 2.85 -44.96 -9.34
N ASP A 866 3.72 -45.67 -10.06
CA ASP A 866 3.81 -45.60 -11.52
C ASP A 866 2.91 -46.67 -12.17
N CYS A 867 1.63 -46.33 -12.33
CA CYS A 867 0.68 -47.08 -13.14
C CYS A 867 0.51 -46.45 -14.54
N HIS A 868 0.05 -47.24 -15.53
CA HIS A 868 -0.01 -46.78 -16.92
C HIS A 868 -0.96 -45.56 -17.10
N PRO A 869 -0.50 -44.39 -17.61
CA PRO A 869 -1.21 -43.09 -17.54
C PRO A 869 -2.59 -42.98 -18.21
N GLN A 870 -3.08 -44.01 -18.89
CA GLN A 870 -4.44 -44.05 -19.47
C GLN A 870 -5.30 -45.22 -18.98
N THR A 871 -4.71 -46.25 -18.36
CA THR A 871 -5.43 -47.51 -18.04
C THR A 871 -5.34 -47.93 -16.57
N GLY A 872 -4.41 -47.36 -15.80
CA GLY A 872 -4.32 -47.61 -14.37
C GLY A 872 -3.74 -48.97 -13.97
N ASN A 873 -3.20 -49.72 -14.92
CA ASN A 873 -2.56 -51.02 -14.66
C ASN A 873 -1.15 -50.83 -14.09
N CYS A 874 -0.84 -51.57 -13.03
CA CYS A 874 0.48 -51.68 -12.43
C CYS A 874 1.31 -52.81 -13.11
N GLN A 875 2.64 -52.76 -13.00
CA GLN A 875 3.51 -53.81 -13.54
C GLN A 875 3.75 -54.90 -12.48
N CYS A 876 3.16 -56.08 -12.67
CA CYS A 876 3.20 -57.14 -11.66
C CYS A 876 4.42 -58.07 -11.77
N LEU A 877 4.90 -58.55 -10.63
CA LEU A 877 5.87 -59.63 -10.50
C LEU A 877 5.30 -60.96 -11.04
N ARG A 878 6.17 -61.92 -11.35
CA ARG A 878 5.75 -63.23 -11.90
C ARG A 878 4.87 -64.00 -10.91
N HIS A 879 3.82 -64.62 -11.44
CA HIS A 879 2.80 -65.35 -10.69
C HIS A 879 2.03 -64.49 -9.65
N VAL A 880 2.02 -63.17 -9.87
CA VAL A 880 1.18 -62.18 -9.18
C VAL A 880 0.21 -61.56 -10.19
N THR A 881 -1.00 -61.23 -9.77
CA THR A 881 -2.11 -60.76 -10.61
C THR A 881 -3.02 -59.77 -9.85
N GLY A 882 -4.01 -59.22 -10.57
CA GLY A 882 -4.79 -58.04 -10.16
C GLY A 882 -4.26 -56.75 -10.80
N ARG A 883 -5.11 -55.73 -10.98
CA ARG A 883 -4.71 -54.42 -11.55
C ARG A 883 -3.61 -53.75 -10.71
N ASP A 884 -3.72 -53.97 -9.41
CA ASP A 884 -2.91 -53.52 -8.28
C ASP A 884 -1.84 -54.56 -7.88
N CYS A 885 -1.75 -55.71 -8.54
CA CYS A 885 -0.77 -56.77 -8.24
C CYS A 885 -0.82 -57.32 -6.79
N SER A 886 -2.00 -57.42 -6.17
CA SER A 886 -2.14 -57.83 -4.76
C SER A 886 -2.39 -59.33 -4.53
N HIS A 887 -2.51 -60.16 -5.57
CA HIS A 887 -2.95 -61.55 -5.45
C HIS A 887 -2.01 -62.55 -6.16
N CYS A 888 -1.77 -63.71 -5.55
CA CYS A 888 -1.06 -64.81 -6.23
C CYS A 888 -1.93 -65.44 -7.33
N GLU A 889 -1.28 -65.92 -8.39
CA GLU A 889 -1.88 -66.81 -9.39
C GLU A 889 -2.32 -68.14 -8.74
N ALA A 890 -3.42 -68.74 -9.22
CA ALA A 890 -3.94 -69.98 -8.64
C ALA A 890 -2.94 -71.15 -8.78
N GLY A 891 -2.64 -71.82 -7.67
CA GLY A 891 -1.55 -72.80 -7.60
C GLY A 891 -0.20 -72.20 -7.16
N PHE A 892 -0.19 -70.93 -6.74
CA PHE A 892 0.92 -70.27 -6.05
C PHE A 892 0.44 -69.65 -4.73
N PHE A 893 1.39 -69.44 -3.80
CA PHE A 893 1.14 -68.92 -2.46
C PHE A 893 2.34 -68.09 -1.95
N ASN A 894 2.20 -67.46 -0.78
CA ASN A 894 3.29 -66.74 -0.09
C ASN A 894 3.90 -65.59 -0.92
N LEU A 895 3.10 -64.55 -1.18
CA LEU A 895 3.53 -63.33 -1.88
C LEU A 895 4.64 -62.59 -1.10
N GLN A 896 5.86 -62.60 -1.63
CA GLN A 896 7.03 -61.94 -1.04
C GLN A 896 7.54 -60.77 -1.90
N PRO A 897 7.91 -59.62 -1.29
CA PRO A 897 8.43 -58.45 -2.00
C PRO A 897 9.60 -58.78 -2.95
N GLY A 898 9.48 -58.34 -4.20
CA GLY A 898 10.50 -58.54 -5.24
C GLY A 898 10.64 -59.96 -5.79
N VAL A 899 10.08 -60.97 -5.13
CA VAL A 899 10.14 -62.39 -5.55
C VAL A 899 8.84 -62.85 -6.21
N GLY A 900 7.68 -62.34 -5.78
CA GLY A 900 6.37 -62.80 -6.23
C GLY A 900 5.86 -63.97 -5.39
N CYS A 901 5.17 -64.93 -6.00
CA CYS A 901 4.57 -66.07 -5.29
C CYS A 901 5.24 -67.42 -5.63
N GLU A 902 5.32 -68.31 -4.65
CA GLU A 902 5.91 -69.66 -4.76
C GLU A 902 4.87 -70.72 -5.15
N ARG A 903 5.26 -71.73 -5.94
CA ARG A 903 4.33 -72.76 -6.44
C ARG A 903 3.93 -73.78 -5.37
N CYS A 904 2.64 -74.07 -5.25
CA CYS A 904 2.08 -75.17 -4.47
C CYS A 904 2.68 -76.53 -4.88
N LYS A 905 3.04 -77.40 -3.90
CA LYS A 905 3.66 -78.73 -4.13
C LYS A 905 2.74 -79.90 -3.78
N CYS A 906 1.44 -79.74 -4.04
CA CYS A 906 0.42 -80.73 -3.71
C CYS A 906 0.63 -82.07 -4.43
N ASN A 907 0.51 -83.19 -3.71
CA ASN A 907 0.63 -84.52 -4.29
C ASN A 907 -0.55 -84.77 -5.26
N PRO A 908 -0.33 -85.00 -6.56
CA PRO A 908 -1.38 -85.06 -7.57
C PRO A 908 -2.24 -86.35 -7.52
N ILE A 909 -1.94 -87.28 -6.61
CA ILE A 909 -2.71 -88.51 -6.39
C ILE A 909 -3.56 -88.40 -5.12
N GLY A 910 -3.04 -87.76 -4.06
CA GLY A 910 -3.76 -87.60 -2.79
C GLY A 910 -4.47 -86.25 -2.60
N SER A 911 -4.17 -85.25 -3.42
CA SER A 911 -4.82 -83.93 -3.41
C SER A 911 -5.94 -83.85 -4.44
N ALA A 912 -7.07 -83.26 -4.07
CA ALA A 912 -8.22 -83.05 -4.95
C ALA A 912 -8.00 -81.93 -6.00
N SER A 913 -6.98 -81.09 -5.82
CA SER A 913 -6.55 -80.10 -6.81
C SER A 913 -5.05 -79.75 -6.61
N PRO A 914 -4.38 -79.16 -7.61
CA PRO A 914 -3.03 -78.61 -7.45
C PRO A 914 -3.01 -77.26 -6.72
N ALA A 915 -4.16 -76.67 -6.39
CA ALA A 915 -4.25 -75.42 -5.64
C ALA A 915 -4.09 -75.66 -4.13
N CYS A 916 -3.37 -74.75 -3.49
CA CYS A 916 -3.14 -74.71 -2.05
C CYS A 916 -3.55 -73.35 -1.48
N HIS A 917 -3.63 -73.25 -0.15
CA HIS A 917 -4.01 -72.01 0.52
C HIS A 917 -2.98 -70.88 0.26
N PRO A 918 -3.38 -69.69 -0.23
CA PRO A 918 -2.49 -68.70 -0.84
C PRO A 918 -1.50 -68.00 0.13
N VAL A 919 -1.57 -68.31 1.43
CA VAL A 919 -0.61 -67.83 2.44
C VAL A 919 0.16 -68.97 3.11
N THR A 920 -0.45 -70.14 3.30
CA THR A 920 0.10 -71.21 4.17
C THR A 920 0.52 -72.47 3.44
N GLY A 921 0.29 -72.58 2.13
CA GLY A 921 0.75 -73.71 1.32
C GLY A 921 -0.02 -75.03 1.50
N GLN A 922 -1.01 -75.08 2.41
CA GLN A 922 -1.79 -76.28 2.70
C GLN A 922 -2.63 -76.72 1.48
N CYS A 923 -2.49 -77.99 1.09
CA CYS A 923 -3.22 -78.60 -0.01
C CYS A 923 -4.57 -79.19 0.42
N VAL A 924 -5.50 -79.35 -0.53
CA VAL A 924 -6.84 -79.91 -0.30
C VAL A 924 -6.82 -81.43 -0.53
N CYS A 925 -6.90 -82.22 0.53
CA CYS A 925 -6.73 -83.68 0.46
C CYS A 925 -8.01 -84.44 0.07
N HIS A 926 -7.86 -85.58 -0.60
CA HIS A 926 -8.94 -86.54 -0.85
C HIS A 926 -9.37 -87.29 0.42
N ALA A 927 -10.59 -87.84 0.41
CA ALA A 927 -11.11 -88.62 1.53
C ALA A 927 -10.19 -89.81 1.87
N GLY A 928 -9.80 -89.93 3.14
CA GLY A 928 -8.86 -90.96 3.58
C GLY A 928 -7.37 -90.57 3.49
N VAL A 929 -7.04 -89.36 3.04
CA VAL A 929 -5.66 -88.84 2.92
C VAL A 929 -5.42 -87.71 3.93
N GLU A 930 -4.19 -87.61 4.43
CA GLU A 930 -3.72 -86.57 5.36
C GLU A 930 -2.29 -86.08 5.01
N GLY A 931 -1.81 -85.06 5.73
CA GLY A 931 -0.54 -84.36 5.48
C GLY A 931 -0.69 -83.00 4.81
N THR A 932 0.33 -82.13 4.89
CA THR A 932 0.29 -80.77 4.31
C THR A 932 0.26 -80.77 2.78
N LEU A 933 0.91 -81.78 2.18
CA LEU A 933 0.96 -82.04 0.73
C LEU A 933 0.01 -83.18 0.31
N CYS A 934 -0.79 -83.73 1.22
CA CYS A 934 -1.73 -84.83 0.99
C CYS A 934 -1.10 -86.09 0.38
N ASP A 935 -0.08 -86.64 1.03
CA ASP A 935 0.73 -87.75 0.50
C ASP A 935 0.54 -89.10 1.22
N SER A 936 -0.19 -89.11 2.33
CA SER A 936 -0.26 -90.26 3.27
C SER A 936 -1.70 -90.67 3.57
N CYS A 937 -1.96 -91.97 3.79
CA CYS A 937 -3.28 -92.44 4.22
C CYS A 937 -3.51 -92.22 5.72
N ARG A 938 -4.70 -91.76 6.09
CA ARG A 938 -5.14 -91.72 7.50
C ARG A 938 -5.30 -93.12 8.10
N VAL A 939 -5.14 -93.20 9.42
CA VAL A 939 -5.36 -94.44 10.17
C VAL A 939 -6.79 -94.99 9.98
N GLY A 940 -6.91 -96.31 9.80
CA GLY A 940 -8.14 -97.04 9.45
C GLY A 940 -8.30 -97.31 7.94
N PHE A 941 -7.41 -96.76 7.11
CA PHE A 941 -7.48 -96.81 5.65
C PHE A 941 -6.18 -97.39 5.06
N PHE A 942 -6.23 -97.80 3.78
CA PHE A 942 -5.12 -98.38 3.04
C PHE A 942 -5.26 -98.11 1.53
N GLY A 943 -4.23 -98.45 0.75
CA GLY A 943 -4.29 -98.40 -0.71
C GLY A 943 -4.43 -96.97 -1.25
N PHE A 944 -3.43 -96.12 -0.98
CA PHE A 944 -3.33 -94.75 -1.48
C PHE A 944 -3.56 -94.68 -3.00
N SER A 945 -4.51 -93.86 -3.44
CA SER A 945 -4.93 -93.81 -4.84
C SER A 945 -5.59 -92.47 -5.20
N SER A 946 -5.81 -92.20 -6.48
CA SER A 946 -6.51 -91.02 -7.01
C SER A 946 -8.02 -90.96 -6.72
N ARG A 947 -8.52 -91.83 -5.82
CA ARG A 947 -9.85 -91.74 -5.21
C ARG A 947 -9.75 -91.59 -3.68
N GLY A 948 -8.59 -91.15 -3.20
CA GLY A 948 -8.21 -91.23 -1.79
C GLY A 948 -7.79 -92.64 -1.36
N CYS A 949 -7.77 -92.88 -0.06
CA CYS A 949 -7.51 -94.20 0.53
C CYS A 949 -8.81 -94.93 0.83
N ARG A 950 -8.78 -96.27 0.82
CA ARG A 950 -9.97 -97.11 1.05
C ARG A 950 -10.04 -97.57 2.50
N ALA A 951 -11.23 -97.61 3.09
CA ALA A 951 -11.41 -98.12 4.44
C ALA A 951 -11.07 -99.61 4.53
N CYS A 952 -10.41 -100.03 5.61
CA CYS A 952 -9.89 -101.39 5.74
C CYS A 952 -10.97 -102.46 5.88
N ASN A 953 -12.14 -102.14 6.42
CA ASN A 953 -13.32 -103.02 6.52
C ASN A 953 -12.99 -104.46 6.93
N CYS A 954 -12.33 -104.59 8.08
CA CYS A 954 -12.11 -105.86 8.76
C CYS A 954 -13.34 -106.27 9.56
N ASP A 955 -13.64 -107.57 9.65
CA ASP A 955 -14.77 -108.01 10.47
C ASP A 955 -14.47 -107.77 11.97
N PRO A 956 -15.32 -107.05 12.72
CA PRO A 956 -15.02 -106.66 14.10
C PRO A 956 -15.11 -107.83 15.10
N MET A 957 -15.76 -108.93 14.75
CA MET A 957 -15.81 -110.16 15.57
C MET A 957 -14.64 -111.08 15.21
N GLY A 958 -14.35 -111.25 13.91
CA GLY A 958 -13.30 -112.11 13.39
C GLY A 958 -11.87 -111.53 13.46
N SER A 959 -11.70 -110.21 13.57
CA SER A 959 -10.39 -109.54 13.45
C SER A 959 -9.85 -108.93 14.75
N ILE A 960 -8.53 -108.77 14.85
CA ILE A 960 -7.84 -108.20 16.02
C ILE A 960 -7.78 -106.67 15.95
N SER A 961 -7.59 -106.09 14.77
CA SER A 961 -7.50 -104.64 14.53
C SER A 961 -8.35 -104.22 13.33
N MET A 962 -8.84 -102.97 13.36
CA MET A 962 -9.53 -102.35 12.23
C MET A 962 -8.55 -101.82 11.16
N GLN A 963 -7.26 -101.67 11.50
CA GLN A 963 -6.22 -101.43 10.51
C GLN A 963 -5.80 -102.75 9.86
N CYS A 964 -5.88 -102.79 8.54
CA CYS A 964 -5.44 -103.86 7.67
C CYS A 964 -4.06 -103.58 7.08
N HIS A 965 -3.44 -104.63 6.53
CA HIS A 965 -2.18 -104.53 5.80
C HIS A 965 -2.36 -103.82 4.44
N SER A 966 -1.26 -103.44 3.78
CA SER A 966 -1.25 -102.67 2.53
C SER A 966 -1.93 -103.34 1.33
N ASN A 967 -2.11 -104.67 1.37
CA ASN A 967 -2.88 -105.49 0.43
C ASN A 967 -4.38 -105.61 0.79
N GLY A 968 -4.80 -105.09 1.94
CA GLY A 968 -6.16 -105.20 2.47
C GLY A 968 -6.42 -106.42 3.38
N THR A 969 -5.44 -107.27 3.71
CA THR A 969 -5.67 -108.41 4.62
C THR A 969 -5.76 -107.98 6.08
N CYS A 970 -6.80 -108.47 6.75
CA CYS A 970 -7.04 -108.30 8.19
C CYS A 970 -6.37 -109.43 8.99
N GLN A 971 -6.10 -109.21 10.27
CA GLN A 971 -5.46 -110.20 11.14
C GLN A 971 -6.50 -110.87 12.05
N CYS A 972 -6.59 -112.20 11.97
CA CYS A 972 -7.76 -112.94 12.44
C CYS A 972 -7.63 -113.52 13.86
N ARG A 973 -8.78 -113.73 14.50
CA ARG A 973 -8.95 -114.45 15.76
C ARG A 973 -9.09 -115.96 15.48
N GLN A 974 -8.82 -116.77 16.49
CA GLN A 974 -8.62 -118.21 16.34
C GLN A 974 -9.89 -118.94 15.87
N GLY A 975 -9.72 -119.94 14.99
CA GLY A 975 -10.81 -120.66 14.32
C GLY A 975 -11.35 -119.98 13.06
N PHE A 976 -11.14 -118.65 12.93
CA PHE A 976 -11.50 -117.87 11.75
C PHE A 976 -10.31 -117.70 10.78
N VAL A 977 -10.60 -117.80 9.48
CA VAL A 977 -9.66 -117.70 8.36
C VAL A 977 -10.27 -116.88 7.22
N GLY A 978 -9.47 -116.56 6.20
CA GLY A 978 -9.88 -115.71 5.08
C GLY A 978 -9.36 -114.28 5.21
N TYR A 979 -9.32 -113.56 4.10
CA TYR A 979 -8.61 -112.27 4.01
C TYR A 979 -9.30 -111.13 4.77
N LYS A 980 -10.57 -111.29 5.15
CA LYS A 980 -11.32 -110.41 6.06
C LYS A 980 -11.72 -111.09 7.38
N CYS A 981 -11.18 -112.29 7.65
CA CYS A 981 -11.51 -113.12 8.81
C CYS A 981 -12.96 -113.63 8.82
N ASP A 982 -13.44 -114.00 7.63
CA ASP A 982 -14.83 -114.21 7.26
C ASP A 982 -15.27 -115.69 7.13
N LYS A 983 -14.38 -116.66 7.39
CA LYS A 983 -14.58 -118.11 7.14
C LYS A 983 -13.98 -118.98 8.25
N CYS A 984 -14.20 -120.29 8.21
CA CYS A 984 -13.73 -121.25 9.23
C CYS A 984 -12.55 -122.13 8.79
N GLU A 985 -11.70 -122.53 9.73
CA GLU A 985 -10.53 -123.40 9.49
C GLU A 985 -10.91 -124.87 9.18
N LEU A 986 -9.98 -125.65 8.61
CA LEU A 986 -10.21 -127.07 8.31
C LEU A 986 -10.41 -127.91 9.60
N ASN A 987 -11.21 -128.97 9.48
CA ASN A 987 -11.89 -129.68 10.59
C ASN A 987 -12.95 -128.85 11.36
N TYR A 988 -13.16 -127.56 11.09
CA TYR A 988 -14.22 -126.77 11.70
C TYR A 988 -15.34 -126.51 10.68
N PHE A 989 -16.60 -126.47 11.15
CA PHE A 989 -17.78 -126.11 10.36
C PHE A 989 -18.44 -124.85 10.94
N HIS A 990 -19.13 -124.09 10.10
CA HIS A 990 -19.84 -122.89 10.53
C HIS A 990 -21.21 -123.27 11.11
N ASN A 991 -21.40 -123.10 12.42
CA ASN A 991 -22.69 -123.32 13.06
C ASN A 991 -23.63 -122.13 12.79
N ARG A 992 -24.78 -122.41 12.14
CA ARG A 992 -25.76 -121.38 11.72
C ARG A 992 -26.60 -120.78 12.85
N ALA A 993 -26.53 -121.31 14.08
CA ALA A 993 -27.21 -120.72 15.24
C ALA A 993 -26.30 -119.78 16.04
N THR A 994 -24.97 -120.01 16.03
CA THR A 994 -23.99 -119.27 16.85
C THR A 994 -23.12 -118.31 16.04
N HIS A 995 -23.09 -118.45 14.70
CA HIS A 995 -22.20 -117.70 13.80
C HIS A 995 -20.70 -117.84 14.13
N GLN A 996 -20.32 -118.98 14.72
CA GLN A 996 -18.93 -119.32 15.04
C GLN A 996 -18.51 -120.65 14.37
N CYS A 997 -17.20 -120.86 14.37
CA CYS A 997 -16.54 -122.03 13.80
C CYS A 997 -16.35 -123.10 14.89
N GLU A 998 -16.89 -124.30 14.69
CA GLU A 998 -16.96 -125.38 15.69
C GLU A 998 -16.44 -126.72 15.09
N GLU A 999 -15.79 -127.59 15.87
CA GLU A 999 -15.01 -128.74 15.32
C GLU A 999 -15.84 -130.00 14.96
N CYS A 1000 -15.36 -130.76 13.97
CA CYS A 1000 -16.04 -131.93 13.37
C CYS A 1000 -15.82 -133.28 14.11
N PRO A 1001 -16.69 -134.30 13.89
CA PRO A 1001 -16.70 -135.55 14.68
C PRO A 1001 -15.58 -136.58 14.43
N VAL A 1002 -15.44 -137.48 15.40
CA VAL A 1002 -14.22 -138.27 15.73
C VAL A 1002 -13.71 -139.24 14.64
N CYS A 1003 -14.55 -139.74 13.72
CA CYS A 1003 -14.18 -140.86 12.83
C CYS A 1003 -12.95 -140.55 11.93
N TYR A 1004 -12.78 -139.29 11.52
CA TYR A 1004 -11.65 -138.84 10.71
C TYR A 1004 -10.29 -139.02 11.40
N GLY A 1005 -10.27 -139.09 12.74
CA GLY A 1005 -9.06 -139.32 13.55
C GLY A 1005 -8.51 -140.75 13.53
N LEU A 1006 -9.23 -141.74 12.97
CA LEU A 1006 -8.85 -143.15 13.04
C LEU A 1006 -7.75 -143.54 12.03
N VAL A 1007 -7.78 -143.01 10.80
CA VAL A 1007 -6.78 -143.33 9.76
C VAL A 1007 -5.38 -142.86 10.15
N LYS A 1008 -5.28 -141.71 10.82
CA LYS A 1008 -4.00 -141.13 11.30
C LYS A 1008 -3.36 -141.95 12.44
N LYS A 1009 -4.13 -142.87 13.06
CA LYS A 1009 -3.83 -143.47 14.37
C LYS A 1009 -2.89 -144.68 14.34
N ARG A 1010 -2.32 -145.06 13.18
CA ARG A 1010 -1.37 -146.19 13.04
C ARG A 1010 0.10 -145.78 12.82
N VAL A 1011 0.41 -144.48 12.81
CA VAL A 1011 1.79 -143.95 12.66
C VAL A 1011 2.29 -143.25 13.96
N SER A 1012 1.39 -142.97 14.91
CA SER A 1012 1.70 -142.28 16.17
C SER A 1012 2.20 -143.24 17.28
N LEU A 1013 3.41 -143.81 17.12
CA LEU A 1013 4.02 -144.69 18.14
C LEU A 1013 5.49 -144.36 18.44
N LYS A 1014 5.82 -143.07 18.60
CA LYS A 1014 6.98 -142.56 19.38
C LYS A 1014 6.79 -141.06 19.70
N LEU A 1015 7.56 -140.56 20.68
CA LEU A 1015 7.60 -139.17 21.17
C LEU A 1015 6.33 -138.61 21.86
N VAL A 1016 5.95 -139.29 22.95
CA VAL A 1016 6.03 -138.74 24.33
C VAL A 1016 5.34 -137.40 24.65
N VAL A 1017 4.20 -137.55 25.33
CA VAL A 1017 3.67 -136.75 26.49
C VAL A 1017 3.11 -135.33 26.26
N ARG A 1018 1.86 -135.18 26.71
CA ARG A 1018 1.06 -133.94 26.80
C ARG A 1018 1.34 -133.17 28.10
N VAL A 1019 1.41 -131.84 27.95
CA VAL A 1019 0.57 -130.82 28.64
C VAL A 1019 -0.13 -131.21 29.96
N CYS A 1020 0.19 -130.49 31.04
CA CYS A 1020 -0.81 -129.81 31.87
C CYS A 1020 -0.17 -128.57 32.58
N MET A 1021 -0.99 -127.74 33.23
CA MET A 1021 -0.64 -126.48 33.95
C MET A 1021 0.68 -126.53 34.77
N ARG A 1022 1.43 -125.43 35.02
CA ARG A 1022 0.99 -124.07 35.45
C ARG A 1022 2.19 -123.08 35.45
N THR A 1023 1.91 -121.78 35.60
CA THR A 1023 2.82 -120.68 36.05
C THR A 1023 4.04 -120.28 35.20
N VAL A 1024 3.96 -119.04 34.66
CA VAL A 1024 4.98 -117.98 34.61
C VAL A 1024 6.44 -118.34 34.92
N PHE A 1025 7.30 -118.26 33.90
CA PHE A 1025 8.73 -117.92 33.96
C PHE A 1025 8.96 -116.75 32.97
N LEU A 1026 9.76 -115.69 33.18
CA LEU A 1026 11.09 -115.50 33.76
C LEU A 1026 12.29 -115.97 32.90
N GLY A 1027 12.85 -115.01 32.15
CA GLY A 1027 14.26 -114.98 31.74
C GLY A 1027 14.73 -116.08 30.77
N HIS A 1028 16.04 -116.22 30.51
CA HIS A 1028 17.13 -115.23 30.66
C HIS A 1028 18.36 -115.73 29.88
N GLN A 1029 18.98 -114.91 29.03
CA GLN A 1029 20.43 -114.92 28.75
C GLN A 1029 20.80 -113.85 27.70
N ASN A 1030 22.00 -113.29 27.65
CA ASN A 1030 22.83 -112.68 28.70
C ASN A 1030 23.96 -111.90 28.00
N ARG A 1031 24.42 -110.81 28.59
CA ARG A 1031 25.77 -110.22 28.42
C ARG A 1031 26.23 -109.66 27.05
N THR A 1032 26.64 -108.39 27.18
CA THR A 1032 27.92 -107.76 26.76
C THR A 1032 28.09 -107.09 25.39
N PHE A 1033 28.36 -105.78 25.51
CA PHE A 1033 29.38 -104.96 24.84
C PHE A 1033 29.03 -104.17 23.57
N LEU A 1034 29.33 -102.87 23.70
CA LEU A 1034 29.76 -101.87 22.70
C LEU A 1034 28.76 -101.17 21.77
N LEU A 1035 28.91 -99.83 21.81
CA LEU A 1035 28.87 -98.86 20.71
C LEU A 1035 27.59 -98.63 19.88
N SER A 1036 27.21 -97.36 19.88
CA SER A 1036 26.94 -96.52 18.70
C SER A 1036 25.93 -96.99 17.63
N SER A 1037 24.82 -96.25 17.59
CA SER A 1037 24.20 -95.68 16.36
C SER A 1037 23.75 -96.60 15.21
N HIS A 1038 22.43 -96.53 14.95
CA HIS A 1038 21.72 -96.81 13.69
C HIS A 1038 21.42 -98.26 13.23
N HIS A 1039 20.11 -98.54 13.25
CA HIS A 1039 19.31 -99.14 12.17
C HIS A 1039 19.55 -100.60 11.70
N ASP A 1040 18.61 -101.47 12.10
CA ASP A 1040 17.82 -102.29 11.16
C ASP A 1040 17.29 -101.44 9.97
N LEU A 1041 17.07 -101.96 8.76
CA LEU A 1041 16.72 -103.34 8.41
C LEU A 1041 17.18 -103.71 6.97
N LEU A 1042 17.45 -104.99 6.71
CA LEU A 1042 17.60 -105.65 5.39
C LEU A 1042 18.55 -104.98 4.36
N THR A 1043 19.77 -105.49 4.10
CA THR A 1043 20.06 -106.59 3.14
C THR A 1043 19.07 -106.79 1.97
N LYS A 1044 19.47 -107.02 0.71
CA LYS A 1044 20.77 -107.47 0.15
C LYS A 1044 20.87 -107.12 -1.35
N LEU A 1045 21.95 -106.45 -1.75
CA LEU A 1045 22.90 -106.80 -2.85
C LEU A 1045 23.73 -105.52 -3.13
N ILE A 1046 25.00 -105.46 -2.72
CA ILE A 1046 26.19 -106.08 -3.33
C ILE A 1046 26.95 -105.06 -4.19
N VAL A 1047 28.10 -104.65 -3.64
CA VAL A 1047 29.40 -104.55 -4.32
C VAL A 1047 29.69 -103.29 -5.16
N THR A 1048 30.33 -102.33 -4.46
CA THR A 1048 31.79 -102.06 -4.61
C THR A 1048 32.27 -101.01 -5.62
N ARG A 1049 32.80 -99.90 -5.06
CA ARG A 1049 33.86 -99.03 -5.62
C ARG A 1049 33.47 -98.28 -6.93
N LEU A 1050 34.30 -97.42 -7.51
CA LEU A 1050 35.55 -96.76 -7.06
C LEU A 1050 35.23 -95.29 -6.69
N ILE A 1051 35.84 -94.69 -5.66
CA ILE A 1051 37.26 -94.32 -5.51
C ILE A 1051 37.69 -93.28 -6.56
N THR A 1052 37.66 -92.02 -6.10
CA THR A 1052 38.49 -90.87 -6.52
C THR A 1052 38.43 -90.40 -7.99
N PHE A 1053 39.31 -89.45 -8.31
CA PHE A 1053 39.42 -88.62 -9.50
C PHE A 1053 38.26 -87.61 -9.67
N LEU A 1054 38.51 -86.31 -9.39
CA LEU A 1054 39.27 -85.37 -10.23
C LEU A 1054 38.56 -85.18 -11.57
N SER A 1055 37.72 -84.15 -11.72
CA SER A 1055 38.05 -82.72 -11.92
C SER A 1055 38.41 -82.38 -13.36
N SER A 1056 38.12 -81.14 -13.79
CA SER A 1056 38.26 -80.62 -15.17
C SER A 1056 37.23 -81.20 -16.15
N LEU A 1057 36.73 -80.49 -17.18
CA LEU A 1057 36.84 -79.07 -17.58
C LEU A 1057 35.42 -78.44 -17.57
N SER A 1058 35.20 -77.12 -17.38
CA SER A 1058 35.50 -75.97 -18.26
C SER A 1058 34.93 -76.15 -19.69
N SER A 1059 34.33 -75.16 -20.35
CA SER A 1059 34.32 -73.68 -20.20
C SER A 1059 32.91 -73.15 -20.56
N ALA A 1060 32.52 -71.88 -20.58
CA ALA A 1060 33.12 -70.52 -20.52
C ALA A 1060 31.94 -69.55 -20.21
N LEU A 1061 32.00 -68.26 -19.84
CA LEU A 1061 32.93 -67.18 -19.37
C LEU A 1061 31.96 -66.10 -18.79
N SER A 1062 32.24 -64.99 -18.10
CA SER A 1062 33.41 -64.21 -17.62
C SER A 1062 32.87 -63.20 -16.57
N ASN A 1063 33.62 -62.55 -15.66
CA ASN A 1063 34.99 -62.73 -15.19
C ASN A 1063 35.15 -62.09 -13.78
N VAL A 1064 35.95 -62.71 -12.91
CA VAL A 1064 37.01 -62.17 -12.00
C VAL A 1064 36.91 -60.74 -11.38
N TYR A 1065 37.33 -60.42 -10.13
CA TYR A 1065 37.54 -61.15 -8.84
C TYR A 1065 38.11 -60.22 -7.73
N LEU A 1066 37.67 -60.34 -6.46
CA LEU A 1066 38.42 -60.04 -5.19
C LEU A 1066 38.99 -58.58 -4.94
N ASN A 1067 39.55 -58.17 -3.76
CA ASN A 1067 39.99 -58.91 -2.56
C ASN A 1067 39.96 -58.13 -1.20
N LYS A 1068 39.66 -58.87 -0.12
CA LYS A 1068 40.13 -58.85 1.31
C LYS A 1068 40.67 -57.63 2.12
N GLN A 1069 40.11 -57.54 3.33
CA GLN A 1069 40.70 -57.45 4.70
C GLN A 1069 41.37 -56.18 5.29
N GLN A 1070 40.73 -55.72 6.39
CA GLN A 1070 41.26 -55.60 7.77
C GLN A 1070 42.08 -54.37 8.21
N GLU A 1071 41.59 -53.72 9.28
CA GLU A 1071 42.24 -52.68 10.14
C GLU A 1071 42.65 -51.36 9.42
N ALA A 1072 42.69 -50.18 10.04
CA ALA A 1072 42.04 -49.65 11.26
C ALA A 1072 42.05 -48.09 11.18
N SER A 1073 41.40 -47.41 12.14
CA SER A 1073 41.61 -45.99 12.51
C SER A 1073 41.72 -44.90 11.41
N SER A 1074 40.64 -44.13 11.25
CA SER A 1074 40.55 -42.65 11.34
C SER A 1074 41.62 -41.70 10.74
N SER A 1075 41.17 -40.47 10.42
CA SER A 1075 41.95 -39.25 10.07
C SER A 1075 42.44 -39.17 8.61
N ALA A 1076 42.65 -37.97 8.03
CA ALA A 1076 42.05 -36.65 8.27
C ALA A 1076 42.35 -35.70 7.09
N HIS A 1077 41.42 -34.78 6.78
CA HIS A 1077 41.64 -33.35 6.48
C HIS A 1077 40.37 -32.73 5.88
N PRO A 1078 39.96 -31.55 6.38
CA PRO A 1078 39.99 -30.34 5.55
C PRO A 1078 41.16 -29.41 5.95
N ILE A 1079 41.20 -28.24 5.34
CA ILE A 1079 42.38 -27.36 5.26
C ILE A 1079 42.41 -26.33 6.41
N THR A 1080 43.61 -26.08 6.96
CA THR A 1080 44.06 -24.97 7.83
C THR A 1080 43.45 -24.72 9.22
N ASN A 1081 44.32 -24.91 10.23
CA ASN A 1081 44.74 -23.94 11.27
C ASN A 1081 43.87 -23.51 12.48
N ILE A 1082 44.46 -23.79 13.65
CA ILE A 1082 44.73 -22.87 14.79
C ILE A 1082 43.67 -22.73 15.91
N GLU A 1083 43.95 -23.49 16.98
CA GLU A 1083 44.02 -23.08 18.41
C GLU A 1083 42.76 -22.78 19.27
N HIS A 1084 42.41 -23.80 20.07
CA HIS A 1084 42.62 -23.86 21.54
C HIS A 1084 41.45 -23.77 22.57
N VAL A 1085 41.51 -24.75 23.49
CA VAL A 1085 41.00 -24.80 24.89
C VAL A 1085 39.48 -24.75 25.15
N LYS A 1086 38.89 -25.96 25.17
CA LYS A 1086 38.17 -26.57 26.32
C LYS A 1086 37.42 -25.64 27.31
N PHE A 1087 36.14 -25.96 27.51
CA PHE A 1087 35.84 -26.97 28.52
C PHE A 1087 35.20 -28.20 27.86
#